data_AF-A0A4P6JXY5-F1
#
_entry.id   AF-A0A4P6JXY5-F1
#
_cell.length_a   1.000
_cell.length_b   1.000
_cell.length_c   1.000
_cell.angle_alpha   90.00
_cell.angle_beta   90.00
_cell.angle_gamma   90.00
#
_symmetry.space_group_name_H-M   'P 1'
#
loop_
_entity.id
_entity.type
_entity.pdbx_description
1 polymer ?
#
loop_
_entity_poly.entity_id
_entity_poly.type
_entity_poly.pdbx_seq_one_letter_code
_entity_poly.pdbx_strand_id
1 'polypeptide(L)'
;MLCYTMRVYDAKLRTFTQINCPYLVTAHLIEGLGGSGMPITFDRSTCCDLNEIISREWLVTNGLGGYAAGTVAGVLTRMQHGLLVIVPPDTVQPQLLLAKLDEEIAFDQRTYYLGTNEYRDGTLSPAGFVHLESFHLEQGFPVFNYRLGGPHGILLEKRIWMLQGSNTTYIRYRVRRMPSQEETSNYARQGLASRYYDHTSGSGRDMRLSITLLPFAAQRPYNQPQYGNNAWHFLVQPQPGRELIDEDEWSPGIRSSRPRLMTGCTLQASEEARPYHILAIGHPESQVTFIPTGVWYWNFLRRHDARAGLLATDDLYLPGVFRATLWPEEDATLTLVISAEALSSPELRLHQLNLSYEQALEQQKDLLRDALQPQRYFGEGGEAAQAHHLHVLPLTTTSDPYAGGEDFLHQLLQASEHFLTWRKASADRQRKTRHGLFHTPERMPALCSGYFDLEYKTRDALIALPGLLLVTERYDEALKILRELIRHVKGGLLPDHLPVPGQRLSECDYNSADTTLWYIYALDHYLRVTHNYAFLEEAYYILTECINRYMRGTYHGIHVNSTDGLLYAGREGKALTWMDAMANGTPVTPRAGKPVELNALWYHALSLMHEWSQYFTHQSSLRYHTAFYQELLTRNRRSFQERFWYSEGGYLYDVIDGPQGNDASLRPNQLLALSLRYSVLDNQCCESIFEAVTQHLLTPYGLRSLAPHDPAYRGHAGSTREEQQRVLHQGNVWSWLIGPYIEAMLSIKLHASAAPSSDEKTLFQEYLWRKGLQLLEPFKNRFTVGLLSMNEGTFNGDAPFHPTGQYLASASCTGELLRIYDMLARMRSLPLTYTLSR
;
A
#
# COMPACT_ATOMS: atom_id res chain seq x y z
N MET A 1 -8.19 -36.37 -18.25
CA MET A 1 -7.90 -36.44 -19.71
C MET A 1 -9.22 -36.26 -20.46
N LEU A 2 -9.61 -35.02 -20.70
CA LEU A 2 -10.71 -34.59 -21.58
C LEU A 2 -10.19 -33.31 -22.26
N CYS A 3 -9.88 -33.38 -23.56
CA CYS A 3 -9.39 -32.23 -24.33
C CYS A 3 -10.58 -31.36 -24.74
N TYR A 4 -10.61 -30.11 -24.30
CA TYR A 4 -11.52 -29.10 -24.86
C TYR A 4 -10.79 -28.34 -25.98
N THR A 5 -11.28 -28.49 -27.21
CA THR A 5 -10.88 -27.69 -28.37
C THR A 5 -11.71 -26.41 -28.44
N MET A 6 -11.07 -25.24 -28.36
CA MET A 6 -11.68 -23.96 -28.72
C MET A 6 -11.52 -23.69 -30.22
N ARG A 7 -12.60 -23.31 -30.90
CA ARG A 7 -12.59 -22.82 -32.28
C ARG A 7 -12.78 -21.30 -32.26
N VAL A 8 -11.83 -20.55 -32.79
CA VAL A 8 -11.95 -19.10 -32.99
C VAL A 8 -12.30 -18.85 -34.45
N TYR A 9 -13.33 -18.02 -34.70
CA TYR A 9 -13.81 -17.68 -36.04
C TYR A 9 -13.14 -16.39 -36.51
N ASP A 10 -12.38 -16.45 -37.61
CA ASP A 10 -11.81 -15.27 -38.27
C ASP A 10 -12.79 -14.71 -39.30
N ALA A 11 -13.37 -13.54 -38.98
CA ALA A 11 -14.38 -12.89 -39.81
C ALA A 11 -13.85 -12.36 -41.16
N LYS A 12 -12.52 -12.21 -41.35
CA LYS A 12 -11.94 -11.74 -42.61
C LYS A 12 -11.63 -12.88 -43.58
N LEU A 13 -11.35 -14.08 -43.08
CA LEU A 13 -10.92 -15.22 -43.89
C LEU A 13 -11.97 -16.34 -44.04
N ARG A 14 -13.09 -16.27 -43.30
CA ARG A 14 -14.17 -17.29 -43.29
C ARG A 14 -13.65 -18.73 -43.08
N THR A 15 -12.60 -18.90 -42.29
CA THR A 15 -12.00 -20.20 -41.96
C THR A 15 -11.76 -20.32 -40.46
N PHE A 16 -11.93 -21.53 -39.92
CA PHE A 16 -11.61 -21.84 -38.53
C PHE A 16 -10.14 -22.26 -38.41
N THR A 17 -9.35 -21.53 -37.63
CA THR A 17 -7.94 -21.86 -37.39
C THR A 17 -7.79 -22.54 -36.03
N GLN A 18 -7.14 -23.70 -35.99
CA GLN A 18 -6.97 -24.53 -34.81
C GLN A 18 -5.62 -24.18 -34.15
N ILE A 19 -5.65 -23.60 -32.95
CA ILE A 19 -4.43 -23.26 -32.18
C ILE A 19 -4.31 -24.25 -31.02
N ASN A 20 -3.21 -24.99 -30.97
CA ASN A 20 -2.85 -25.85 -29.84
C ASN A 20 -1.91 -25.07 -28.90
N CYS A 21 -2.35 -24.78 -27.67
CA CYS A 21 -1.51 -24.26 -26.60
C CYS A 21 -0.80 -25.42 -25.86
N PRO A 22 0.53 -25.43 -25.72
CA PRO A 22 1.24 -26.45 -24.95
C PRO A 22 1.77 -25.89 -23.62
N TYR A 23 0.90 -25.53 -22.66
CA TYR A 23 1.32 -25.31 -21.26
C TYR A 23 0.18 -25.67 -20.30
N LEU A 24 0.21 -26.90 -19.80
CA LEU A 24 -0.51 -27.32 -18.61
C LEU A 24 0.56 -27.88 -17.67
N VAL A 25 1.14 -26.99 -16.86
CA VAL A 25 2.00 -27.37 -15.75
C VAL A 25 1.09 -27.88 -14.63
N THR A 26 1.30 -29.12 -14.21
CA THR A 26 0.63 -29.77 -13.09
C THR A 26 1.01 -29.07 -11.78
N ALA A 27 0.13 -28.20 -11.30
CA ALA A 27 0.09 -27.78 -9.91
C ALA A 27 -0.63 -28.87 -9.10
N HIS A 28 0.12 -29.67 -8.35
CA HIS A 28 -0.43 -30.54 -7.32
C HIS A 28 0.38 -30.40 -6.04
N LEU A 29 -0.36 -30.35 -4.92
CA LEU A 29 0.06 -30.28 -3.50
C LEU A 29 0.17 -28.88 -2.88
N ILE A 30 -0.95 -28.16 -2.73
CA ILE A 30 -1.33 -27.44 -1.48
C ILE A 30 -2.87 -27.35 -1.42
N GLU A 31 -3.56 -28.44 -1.08
CA GLU A 31 -4.97 -28.37 -0.64
C GLU A 31 -5.07 -29.21 0.63
N GLY A 32 -5.30 -28.56 1.78
CA GLY A 32 -5.48 -29.29 3.02
C GLY A 32 -5.22 -28.54 4.32
N LEU A 33 -5.66 -27.28 4.46
CA LEU A 33 -5.99 -26.69 5.76
C LEU A 33 -7.19 -25.75 5.55
N GLY A 34 -8.27 -25.96 6.30
CA GLY A 34 -9.43 -25.08 6.26
C GLY A 34 -9.03 -23.67 6.68
N GLY A 35 -9.38 -22.68 5.86
CA GLY A 35 -9.29 -21.25 6.16
C GLY A 35 -7.87 -20.70 6.29
N SER A 36 -7.11 -20.61 5.19
CA SER A 36 -6.03 -19.62 5.10
C SER A 36 -5.78 -19.23 3.65
N GLY A 37 -5.88 -17.94 3.32
CA GLY A 37 -5.59 -17.41 1.98
C GLY A 37 -4.24 -17.90 1.47
N MET A 38 -4.17 -18.32 0.21
CA MET A 38 -2.95 -18.92 -0.32
C MET A 38 -1.82 -17.87 -0.37
N PRO A 39 -0.63 -18.18 0.19
CA PRO A 39 0.50 -17.27 0.18
C PRO A 39 1.04 -17.11 -1.26
N ILE A 40 1.38 -15.87 -1.64
CA ILE A 40 2.15 -15.60 -2.87
C ILE A 40 3.42 -16.44 -2.79
N THR A 41 3.58 -17.40 -3.70
CA THR A 41 4.64 -18.42 -3.65
C THR A 41 5.30 -18.55 -5.01
N PHE A 42 6.63 -18.59 -5.01
CA PHE A 42 7.46 -18.86 -6.18
C PHE A 42 8.33 -20.09 -5.91
N ASP A 43 8.29 -21.02 -6.85
CA ASP A 43 9.08 -22.24 -6.81
C ASP A 43 10.50 -21.99 -7.34
N ARG A 44 11.29 -23.07 -7.39
CA ARG A 44 12.67 -23.03 -7.87
C ARG A 44 12.79 -22.54 -9.31
N SER A 45 11.82 -22.87 -10.17
CA SER A 45 11.88 -22.50 -11.59
C SER A 45 11.82 -20.99 -11.77
N THR A 46 10.97 -20.33 -10.98
CA THR A 46 10.87 -18.87 -10.94
C THR A 46 12.05 -18.26 -10.18
N CYS A 47 12.41 -18.85 -9.03
CA CYS A 47 13.47 -18.31 -8.16
C CYS A 47 14.86 -18.34 -8.79
N CYS A 48 15.13 -19.26 -9.72
CA CYS A 48 16.40 -19.33 -10.44
C CYS A 48 16.44 -18.46 -11.72
N ASP A 49 15.36 -17.77 -12.09
CA ASP A 49 15.34 -16.81 -13.20
C ASP A 49 15.54 -15.38 -12.68
N LEU A 50 16.76 -14.86 -12.83
CA LEU A 50 17.12 -13.53 -12.34
C LEU A 50 16.19 -12.43 -12.87
N ASN A 51 15.74 -12.50 -14.12
CA ASN A 51 14.89 -11.44 -14.69
C ASN A 51 13.53 -11.40 -14.01
N GLU A 52 13.00 -12.57 -13.67
CA GLU A 52 11.75 -12.71 -12.94
C GLU A 52 11.89 -12.20 -11.50
N ILE A 53 12.83 -12.71 -10.71
CA ILE A 53 12.94 -12.37 -9.28
C ILE A 53 13.54 -10.98 -8.99
N ILE A 54 14.33 -10.38 -9.90
CA ILE A 54 14.83 -9.02 -9.70
C ILE A 54 13.73 -7.96 -9.89
N SER A 55 12.68 -8.30 -10.64
CA SER A 55 11.53 -7.42 -10.86
C SER A 55 10.45 -7.53 -9.77
N ARG A 56 10.55 -8.54 -8.90
CA ARG A 56 9.63 -8.78 -7.78
C ARG A 56 10.22 -8.23 -6.49
N GLU A 57 9.53 -7.26 -5.91
CA GLU A 57 9.91 -6.52 -4.71
C GLU A 57 8.96 -6.91 -3.57
N TRP A 58 9.44 -7.01 -2.34
CA TRP A 58 8.62 -7.25 -1.15
C TRP A 58 8.73 -6.05 -0.19
N LEU A 59 7.70 -5.87 0.65
CA LEU A 59 7.60 -4.78 1.63
C LEU A 59 7.01 -5.30 2.94
N VAL A 60 7.66 -4.97 4.05
CA VAL A 60 7.15 -5.17 5.41
C VAL A 60 7.19 -3.82 6.12
N THR A 61 6.09 -3.41 6.74
CA THR A 61 5.98 -2.10 7.40
C THR A 61 5.84 -2.26 8.90
N ASN A 62 6.25 -1.23 9.66
CA ASN A 62 6.19 -1.24 11.13
C ASN A 62 5.08 -0.36 11.71
N GLY A 63 4.18 0.17 10.87
CA GLY A 63 3.12 1.07 11.31
C GLY A 63 3.59 2.42 11.86
N LEU A 64 4.87 2.77 11.77
CA LEU A 64 5.40 4.10 12.10
C LEU A 64 5.81 4.89 10.84
N GLY A 65 5.56 4.33 9.66
CA GLY A 65 6.11 4.79 8.38
C GLY A 65 7.51 4.24 8.08
N GLY A 66 8.10 3.46 8.98
CA GLY A 66 9.31 2.68 8.72
C GLY A 66 8.98 1.34 8.04
N TYR A 67 9.99 0.76 7.37
CA TYR A 67 9.82 -0.47 6.61
C TYR A 67 11.12 -1.23 6.38
N ALA A 68 10.97 -2.48 5.95
CA ALA A 68 11.98 -3.32 5.31
C ALA A 68 11.48 -3.69 3.90
N ALA A 69 12.34 -3.56 2.90
CA ALA A 69 12.00 -3.87 1.51
C ALA A 69 13.23 -4.26 0.69
N GLY A 70 13.02 -5.08 -0.34
CA GLY A 70 14.04 -5.48 -1.30
C GLY A 70 13.46 -6.34 -2.42
N THR A 71 14.31 -6.85 -3.31
CA THR A 71 13.87 -7.83 -4.32
C THR A 71 13.86 -9.25 -3.77
N VAL A 72 13.10 -10.14 -4.42
CA VAL A 72 13.17 -11.60 -4.16
C VAL A 72 14.59 -12.13 -4.46
N ALA A 73 15.28 -11.54 -5.43
CA ALA A 73 16.65 -11.89 -5.77
C ALA A 73 17.71 -11.51 -4.70
N GLY A 74 17.37 -10.62 -3.76
CA GLY A 74 18.31 -10.03 -2.82
C GLY A 74 19.17 -8.89 -3.39
N VAL A 75 18.99 -8.55 -4.67
CA VAL A 75 19.62 -7.38 -5.31
C VAL A 75 18.85 -6.13 -4.91
N LEU A 76 19.55 -5.11 -4.43
CA LEU A 76 18.96 -3.81 -4.14
C LEU A 76 18.92 -2.95 -5.40
N THR A 77 17.76 -2.84 -6.04
CA THR A 77 17.60 -2.14 -7.34
C THR A 77 17.25 -0.66 -7.19
N ARG A 78 16.93 -0.19 -5.97
CA ARG A 78 16.55 1.19 -5.64
C ARG A 78 17.29 1.69 -4.41
N MET A 79 17.52 2.99 -4.29
CA MET A 79 18.12 3.62 -3.10
C MET A 79 17.27 3.40 -1.85
N GLN A 80 15.96 3.31 -2.03
CA GLN A 80 14.94 3.08 -1.01
C GLN A 80 14.89 1.64 -0.49
N HIS A 81 15.56 0.67 -1.14
CA HIS A 81 15.62 -0.69 -0.60
C HIS A 81 16.49 -0.73 0.65
N GLY A 82 16.06 -1.52 1.62
CA GLY A 82 16.66 -1.54 2.94
C GLY A 82 16.04 -2.58 3.86
N LEU A 83 16.84 -3.16 4.73
CA LEU A 83 16.33 -4.00 5.82
C LEU A 83 15.85 -3.19 7.02
N LEU A 84 16.29 -1.93 7.17
CA LEU A 84 15.77 -1.02 8.19
C LEU A 84 15.75 0.41 7.66
N VAL A 85 14.58 0.84 7.18
CA VAL A 85 14.25 2.24 6.91
C VAL A 85 13.36 2.74 8.03
N ILE A 86 13.72 3.88 8.62
CA ILE A 86 12.99 4.46 9.74
C ILE A 86 12.55 5.88 9.41
N VAL A 87 11.49 6.33 10.09
CA VAL A 87 11.08 7.74 10.11
C VAL A 87 11.37 8.26 11.52
N PRO A 88 12.55 8.85 11.77
CA PRO A 88 12.86 9.36 13.08
C PRO A 88 11.87 10.45 13.50
N PRO A 89 11.45 10.49 14.77
CA PRO A 89 10.42 11.42 15.24
C PRO A 89 10.78 12.91 15.09
N ASP A 90 12.06 13.23 15.00
CA ASP A 90 12.59 14.61 15.00
C ASP A 90 13.23 15.01 13.66
N THR A 91 13.09 14.20 12.62
CA THR A 91 13.65 14.49 11.29
C THR A 91 12.54 14.52 10.24
N VAL A 92 12.68 15.41 9.27
CA VAL A 92 11.74 15.52 8.14
C VAL A 92 11.93 14.36 7.15
N GLN A 93 13.14 13.82 7.04
CA GLN A 93 13.48 12.84 6.02
C GLN A 93 13.70 11.44 6.63
N PRO A 94 13.06 10.40 6.08
CA PRO A 94 13.33 9.02 6.46
C PRO A 94 14.78 8.63 6.24
N GLN A 95 15.29 7.73 7.08
CA GLN A 95 16.68 7.28 7.04
C GLN A 95 16.74 5.79 6.76
N LEU A 96 17.62 5.39 5.84
CA LEU A 96 18.11 4.03 5.76
C LEU A 96 19.16 3.86 6.86
N LEU A 97 19.14 2.73 7.58
CA LEU A 97 20.13 2.36 8.60
C LEU A 97 20.88 1.07 8.22
N LEU A 98 20.15 0.07 7.73
CA LEU A 98 20.72 -1.18 7.22
C LEU A 98 20.18 -1.46 5.82
N ALA A 99 21.07 -1.53 4.83
CA ALA A 99 20.71 -1.74 3.43
C ALA A 99 20.36 -3.21 3.15
N LYS A 100 21.26 -4.12 3.51
CA LYS A 100 21.06 -5.57 3.27
C LYS A 100 21.92 -6.44 4.17
N LEU A 101 21.77 -7.75 4.03
CA LEU A 101 22.49 -8.78 4.74
C LEU A 101 22.86 -9.88 3.74
N ASP A 102 24.16 -10.17 3.61
CA ASP A 102 24.67 -11.29 2.83
C ASP A 102 25.11 -12.44 3.72
N GLU A 103 25.00 -13.66 3.19
CA GLU A 103 25.34 -14.88 3.92
C GLU A 103 26.40 -15.69 3.18
N GLU A 104 27.41 -16.15 3.94
CA GLU A 104 28.36 -17.18 3.53
C GLU A 104 28.12 -18.43 4.37
N ILE A 105 27.80 -19.54 3.71
CA ILE A 105 27.50 -20.81 4.37
C ILE A 105 28.60 -21.83 4.06
N ALA A 106 29.27 -22.34 5.09
CA ALA A 106 30.15 -23.49 4.96
C ALA A 106 29.39 -24.77 5.36
N PHE A 107 29.18 -25.66 4.39
CA PHE A 107 28.48 -26.94 4.57
C PHE A 107 29.05 -27.98 3.60
N ASP A 108 29.26 -29.21 4.07
CA ASP A 108 29.76 -30.34 3.27
C ASP A 108 31.03 -29.99 2.45
N GLN A 109 32.03 -29.40 3.14
CA GLN A 109 33.31 -28.94 2.57
C GLN A 109 33.20 -27.90 1.43
N ARG A 110 32.03 -27.28 1.25
CA ARG A 110 31.78 -26.23 0.26
C ARG A 110 31.35 -24.94 0.93
N THR A 111 31.68 -23.83 0.30
CA THR A 111 31.18 -22.50 0.68
C THR A 111 30.13 -22.06 -0.33
N TYR A 112 28.96 -21.66 0.18
CA TYR A 112 27.85 -21.11 -0.60
C TYR A 112 27.70 -19.64 -0.27
N TYR A 113 27.62 -18.79 -1.28
CA TYR A 113 27.36 -17.36 -1.11
C TYR A 113 25.90 -17.10 -1.49
N LEU A 114 25.07 -16.72 -0.52
CA LEU A 114 23.62 -16.57 -0.74
C LEU A 114 23.21 -15.13 -1.07
N GLY A 115 24.11 -14.18 -0.84
CA GLY A 115 23.94 -12.80 -1.29
C GLY A 115 23.86 -12.68 -2.81
N THR A 116 23.10 -11.70 -3.29
CA THR A 116 23.15 -11.26 -4.69
C THR A 116 23.43 -9.77 -4.74
N ASN A 117 24.46 -9.35 -5.49
CA ASN A 117 24.81 -7.95 -5.67
C ASN A 117 25.07 -7.63 -7.13
N GLU A 118 24.64 -6.45 -7.56
CA GLU A 118 24.99 -5.87 -8.85
C GLU A 118 25.88 -4.65 -8.61
N TYR A 119 27.01 -4.57 -9.33
CA TYR A 119 27.95 -3.45 -9.26
C TYR A 119 27.85 -2.57 -10.50
N ARG A 120 28.41 -1.36 -10.41
CA ARG A 120 28.35 -0.32 -11.46
C ARG A 120 28.84 -0.79 -12.83
N ASP A 121 29.80 -1.71 -12.88
CA ASP A 121 30.35 -2.29 -14.11
C ASP A 121 29.44 -3.38 -14.71
N GLY A 122 28.29 -3.67 -14.10
CA GLY A 122 27.36 -4.73 -14.47
C GLY A 122 27.73 -6.10 -13.89
N THR A 123 28.80 -6.20 -13.09
CA THR A 123 29.18 -7.45 -12.42
C THR A 123 28.10 -7.86 -11.43
N LEU A 124 27.62 -9.11 -11.56
CA LEU A 124 26.72 -9.74 -10.60
C LEU A 124 27.52 -10.72 -9.73
N SER A 125 27.83 -10.34 -8.49
CA SER A 125 28.62 -11.18 -7.58
C SER A 125 28.42 -10.81 -6.11
N PRO A 126 28.18 -11.75 -5.19
CA PRO A 126 27.81 -13.13 -5.46
C PRO A 126 26.48 -13.23 -6.22
N ALA A 127 26.16 -14.42 -6.72
CA ALA A 127 24.95 -14.72 -7.49
C ALA A 127 24.05 -15.70 -6.72
N GLY A 128 23.80 -15.43 -5.44
CA GLY A 128 23.20 -16.39 -4.51
C GLY A 128 21.77 -16.82 -4.81
N PHE A 129 21.05 -16.07 -5.65
CA PHE A 129 19.72 -16.45 -6.14
C PHE A 129 19.67 -17.86 -6.78
N VAL A 130 20.79 -18.37 -7.32
CA VAL A 130 20.88 -19.73 -7.88
C VAL A 130 20.64 -20.84 -6.84
N HIS A 131 20.80 -20.50 -5.56
CA HIS A 131 20.55 -21.39 -4.43
C HIS A 131 19.12 -21.26 -3.89
N LEU A 132 18.34 -20.27 -4.31
CA LEU A 132 16.97 -20.05 -3.85
C LEU A 132 16.06 -21.16 -4.41
N GLU A 133 15.58 -22.01 -3.50
CA GLU A 133 14.67 -23.12 -3.77
C GLU A 133 13.23 -22.63 -3.87
N SER A 134 12.83 -21.75 -2.97
CA SER A 134 11.50 -21.14 -3.01
C SER A 134 11.47 -19.82 -2.26
N PHE A 135 10.50 -18.99 -2.62
CA PHE A 135 10.11 -17.79 -1.91
C PHE A 135 8.61 -17.82 -1.66
N HIS A 136 8.16 -17.34 -0.50
CA HIS A 136 6.75 -17.02 -0.31
C HIS A 136 6.53 -15.88 0.68
N LEU A 137 5.34 -15.29 0.65
CA LEU A 137 4.87 -14.35 1.66
C LEU A 137 3.95 -15.08 2.65
N GLU A 138 4.46 -15.38 3.85
CA GLU A 138 3.64 -15.94 4.94
C GLU A 138 2.99 -14.76 5.69
N GLN A 139 1.70 -14.51 5.42
CA GLN A 139 0.97 -13.37 5.99
C GLN A 139 1.66 -12.01 5.74
N GLY A 140 2.19 -11.81 4.53
CA GLY A 140 2.93 -10.61 4.15
C GLY A 140 4.41 -10.61 4.55
N PHE A 141 4.88 -11.59 5.33
CA PHE A 141 6.29 -11.69 5.72
C PHE A 141 7.08 -12.56 4.72
N PRO A 142 8.20 -12.07 4.16
CA PRO A 142 8.98 -12.83 3.20
C PRO A 142 9.76 -13.98 3.85
N VAL A 143 9.63 -15.15 3.24
CA VAL A 143 10.29 -16.40 3.61
C VAL A 143 11.07 -16.91 2.41
N PHE A 144 12.38 -17.06 2.57
CA PHE A 144 13.30 -17.58 1.56
C PHE A 144 13.79 -18.95 2.00
N ASN A 145 13.77 -19.93 1.10
CA ASN A 145 14.37 -21.24 1.33
C ASN A 145 15.54 -21.43 0.38
N TYR A 146 16.75 -21.62 0.91
CA TYR A 146 17.95 -21.88 0.11
C TYR A 146 18.29 -23.36 0.18
N ARG A 147 18.49 -23.98 -0.98
CA ARG A 147 18.97 -25.36 -1.08
C ARG A 147 20.50 -25.38 -1.07
N LEU A 148 21.06 -26.11 -0.10
CA LEU A 148 22.50 -26.29 0.07
C LEU A 148 22.85 -27.78 -0.05
N GLY A 149 23.90 -28.11 -0.79
CA GLY A 149 24.30 -29.50 -1.03
C GLY A 149 23.57 -30.18 -2.21
N GLY A 150 23.81 -31.48 -2.36
CA GLY A 150 23.24 -32.34 -3.40
C GLY A 150 21.87 -32.95 -3.01
N PRO A 151 21.51 -34.14 -3.54
CA PRO A 151 20.21 -34.80 -3.29
C PRO A 151 19.91 -35.12 -1.81
N HIS A 152 20.93 -35.14 -0.96
CA HIS A 152 20.83 -35.32 0.50
C HIS A 152 21.25 -34.05 1.25
N GLY A 153 20.96 -32.90 0.67
CA GLY A 153 21.30 -31.58 1.20
C GLY A 153 20.36 -31.10 2.32
N ILE A 154 20.47 -29.82 2.63
CA ILE A 154 19.66 -29.14 3.65
C ILE A 154 18.98 -27.91 3.04
N LEU A 155 17.91 -27.47 3.69
CA LEU A 155 17.26 -26.20 3.42
C LEU A 155 17.61 -25.21 4.52
N LEU A 156 18.11 -24.03 4.13
CA LEU A 156 18.24 -22.89 5.02
C LEU A 156 17.04 -21.96 4.79
N GLU A 157 16.15 -21.89 5.77
CA GLU A 157 15.04 -20.95 5.78
C GLU A 157 15.50 -19.60 6.36
N LYS A 158 15.18 -18.50 5.68
CA LYS A 158 15.36 -17.12 6.15
C LYS A 158 13.99 -16.43 6.18
N ARG A 159 13.59 -15.92 7.33
CA ARG A 159 12.35 -15.15 7.54
C ARG A 159 12.68 -13.71 7.90
N ILE A 160 11.93 -12.73 7.38
CA ILE A 160 12.09 -11.31 7.74
C ILE A 160 10.74 -10.75 8.17
N TRP A 161 10.69 -10.07 9.32
CA TRP A 161 9.48 -9.37 9.77
C TRP A 161 9.82 -8.12 10.59
N MET A 162 8.84 -7.25 10.78
CA MET A 162 8.92 -6.10 11.67
C MET A 162 7.78 -6.18 12.69
N LEU A 163 8.06 -5.76 13.91
CA LEU A 163 7.01 -5.61 14.93
C LEU A 163 6.32 -4.25 14.75
N GLN A 164 4.99 -4.25 14.78
CA GLN A 164 4.19 -3.03 14.72
C GLN A 164 4.56 -2.09 15.87
N GLY A 165 4.77 -0.81 15.55
CA GLY A 165 5.06 0.23 16.52
C GLY A 165 6.52 0.33 16.99
N SER A 166 7.45 -0.43 16.40
CA SER A 166 8.90 -0.42 16.70
C SER A 166 9.75 -0.25 15.44
N ASN A 167 10.82 0.52 15.51
CA ASN A 167 11.83 0.60 14.44
C ASN A 167 12.81 -0.56 14.53
N THR A 168 12.27 -1.78 14.43
CA THR A 168 13.02 -3.01 14.58
C THR A 168 12.66 -4.00 13.48
N THR A 169 13.68 -4.53 12.81
CA THR A 169 13.59 -5.64 11.86
C THR A 169 14.21 -6.88 12.46
N TYR A 170 13.52 -8.00 12.32
CA TYR A 170 13.97 -9.32 12.73
C TYR A 170 14.28 -10.16 11.50
N ILE A 171 15.37 -10.90 11.56
CA ILE A 171 15.77 -11.87 10.52
C ILE A 171 16.11 -13.17 11.19
N ARG A 172 15.36 -14.23 10.91
CA ARG A 172 15.57 -15.56 11.52
C ARG A 172 16.02 -16.57 10.49
N TYR A 173 17.03 -17.35 10.87
CA TYR A 173 17.56 -18.48 10.13
C TYR A 173 17.25 -19.79 10.86
N ARG A 174 16.80 -20.80 10.11
CA ARG A 174 16.57 -22.16 10.59
C ARG A 174 16.99 -23.17 9.52
N VAL A 175 17.58 -24.28 9.96
CA VAL A 175 17.95 -25.38 9.06
C VAL A 175 16.86 -26.44 9.09
N ARG A 176 16.49 -26.95 7.92
CA ARG A 176 15.55 -28.06 7.75
C ARG A 176 16.19 -29.16 6.92
N ARG A 177 15.84 -30.42 7.21
CA ARG A 177 16.20 -31.55 6.34
C ARG A 177 15.40 -31.47 5.05
N MET A 178 16.00 -31.84 3.93
CA MET A 178 15.21 -32.07 2.72
C MET A 178 14.35 -33.32 2.89
N PRO A 179 13.06 -33.28 2.51
CA PRO A 179 12.23 -34.48 2.47
C PRO A 179 12.79 -35.48 1.46
N SER A 180 12.76 -36.76 1.80
CA SER A 180 13.24 -37.83 0.91
C SER A 180 12.31 -38.03 -0.29
N GLN A 181 12.83 -38.59 -1.39
CA GLN A 181 12.04 -38.88 -2.60
C GLN A 181 10.88 -39.87 -2.35
N GLU A 182 10.97 -40.74 -1.34
CA GLU A 182 9.90 -41.67 -0.96
C GLU A 182 8.77 -40.98 -0.18
N GLU A 183 9.11 -40.00 0.67
CA GLU A 183 8.14 -39.19 1.43
C GLU A 183 7.31 -38.28 0.50
N THR A 184 7.93 -37.69 -0.52
CA THR A 184 7.24 -36.84 -1.51
C THR A 184 6.18 -37.60 -2.32
N SER A 185 6.38 -38.91 -2.57
CA SER A 185 5.38 -39.79 -3.21
C SER A 185 4.21 -40.20 -2.30
N ASN A 186 4.40 -40.26 -0.98
CA ASN A 186 3.33 -40.59 -0.03
C ASN A 186 2.46 -39.38 0.32
N TYR A 187 3.00 -38.16 0.28
CA TYR A 187 2.22 -36.92 0.41
C TYR A 187 1.17 -36.76 -0.71
N ALA A 188 1.41 -37.32 -1.90
CA ALA A 188 0.45 -37.31 -3.01
C ALA A 188 -0.74 -38.28 -2.82
N ARG A 189 -0.75 -39.14 -1.78
CA ARG A 189 -1.76 -40.20 -1.62
C ARG A 189 -2.60 -40.14 -0.34
N GLN A 190 -2.22 -39.39 0.69
CA GLN A 190 -3.02 -39.28 1.91
C GLN A 190 -3.04 -37.84 2.43
N GLY A 191 -4.14 -37.13 2.20
CA GLY A 191 -4.46 -35.90 2.91
C GLY A 191 -5.05 -36.22 4.27
N LEU A 192 -4.29 -36.02 5.35
CA LEU A 192 -4.70 -35.46 6.67
C LEU A 192 -3.64 -35.73 7.77
N ALA A 193 -3.35 -34.65 8.51
CA ALA A 193 -3.01 -34.52 9.94
C ALA A 193 -1.81 -35.24 10.61
N SER A 194 -0.87 -34.40 11.05
CA SER A 194 -0.13 -34.35 12.34
C SER A 194 0.26 -35.64 13.12
N ARG A 195 1.55 -35.63 13.52
CA ARG A 195 2.21 -36.23 14.71
C ARG A 195 3.02 -37.52 14.53
N TYR A 196 4.09 -37.54 15.31
CA TYR A 196 5.06 -38.59 15.63
C TYR A 196 6.08 -38.92 14.53
N TYR A 197 7.25 -38.27 14.64
CA TYR A 197 8.46 -38.80 14.02
C TYR A 197 9.07 -39.84 14.95
N ASP A 198 9.10 -41.07 14.46
CA ASP A 198 9.82 -42.20 15.01
C ASP A 198 11.33 -41.98 14.79
N HIS A 199 12.10 -42.09 15.87
CA HIS A 199 13.55 -41.99 15.84
C HIS A 199 14.13 -43.30 15.27
N THR A 200 14.27 -43.37 13.95
CA THR A 200 15.13 -44.39 13.34
C THR A 200 16.47 -43.79 12.95
N SER A 201 17.45 -44.24 13.71
CA SER A 201 18.89 -43.98 13.66
C SER A 201 19.51 -44.52 12.37
N GLY A 202 19.87 -43.61 11.46
CA GLY A 202 20.71 -43.87 10.29
C GLY A 202 21.94 -42.97 10.30
N SER A 203 23.13 -43.57 10.45
CA SER A 203 24.51 -43.04 10.32
C SER A 203 24.66 -41.51 10.16
N GLY A 204 25.10 -40.85 11.23
CA GLY A 204 25.30 -39.41 11.30
C GLY A 204 26.37 -38.87 10.36
N ARG A 205 25.93 -38.26 9.25
CA ARG A 205 26.66 -37.10 8.70
C ARG A 205 26.39 -35.93 9.63
N ASP A 206 27.44 -35.25 10.07
CA ASP A 206 27.30 -33.98 10.78
C ASP A 206 26.58 -32.99 9.86
N MET A 207 25.31 -32.70 10.17
CA MET A 207 24.49 -31.76 9.40
C MET A 207 24.60 -30.33 9.95
N ARG A 208 25.61 -30.07 10.77
CA ARG A 208 25.97 -28.72 11.19
C ARG A 208 26.51 -27.94 9.99
N LEU A 209 25.99 -26.73 9.82
CA LEU A 209 26.55 -25.72 8.93
C LEU A 209 27.16 -24.60 9.76
N SER A 210 28.20 -23.97 9.22
CA SER A 210 28.67 -22.67 9.73
C SER A 210 28.11 -21.57 8.85
N ILE A 211 27.49 -20.57 9.47
CA ILE A 211 26.94 -19.39 8.81
C ILE A 211 27.75 -18.16 9.21
N THR A 212 28.18 -17.37 8.23
CA THR A 212 28.75 -16.03 8.41
C THR A 212 27.81 -15.02 7.79
N LEU A 213 27.33 -14.06 8.59
CA LEU A 213 26.43 -12.99 8.16
C LEU A 213 27.20 -11.67 8.02
N LEU A 214 27.00 -11.01 6.88
CA LEU A 214 27.66 -9.76 6.48
C LEU A 214 26.61 -8.64 6.39
N PRO A 215 26.36 -7.89 7.47
CA PRO A 215 25.40 -6.79 7.48
C PRO A 215 25.98 -5.53 6.79
N PHE A 216 25.29 -5.05 5.76
CA PHE A 216 25.69 -3.84 5.04
C PHE A 216 24.95 -2.61 5.56
N ALA A 217 25.63 -1.84 6.38
CA ALA A 217 25.17 -0.59 6.98
C ALA A 217 25.17 0.57 5.98
N ALA A 218 24.13 1.39 6.08
CA ALA A 218 24.02 2.67 5.39
C ALA A 218 23.23 3.59 6.32
N GLN A 219 23.83 4.66 6.84
CA GLN A 219 23.12 5.62 7.68
C GLN A 219 23.06 6.95 6.94
N ARG A 220 22.00 7.08 6.15
CA ARG A 220 21.81 8.17 5.18
C ARG A 220 20.33 8.42 4.93
N PRO A 221 19.95 9.55 4.30
CA PRO A 221 18.62 9.68 3.73
C PRO A 221 18.25 8.47 2.86
N TYR A 222 17.04 7.96 3.04
CA TYR A 222 16.63 6.68 2.45
C TYR A 222 16.65 6.65 0.91
N ASN A 223 16.55 7.80 0.25
CA ASN A 223 16.45 7.94 -1.20
C ASN A 223 17.68 8.60 -1.87
N GLN A 224 18.81 8.69 -1.16
CA GLN A 224 20.05 9.28 -1.68
C GLN A 224 21.19 8.26 -1.60
N PRO A 225 22.27 8.37 -2.39
CA PRO A 225 23.44 7.52 -2.23
C PRO A 225 24.28 7.90 -1.00
N GLN A 226 25.00 6.92 -0.47
CA GLN A 226 26.09 7.05 0.49
C GLN A 226 27.41 6.84 -0.27
N TYR A 227 28.40 7.69 -0.01
CA TYR A 227 29.74 7.53 -0.55
C TYR A 227 30.71 7.24 0.58
N GLY A 228 31.42 6.13 0.48
CA GLY A 228 32.38 5.70 1.49
C GLY A 228 33.66 6.52 1.46
N ASN A 229 34.47 6.39 2.50
CA ASN A 229 35.81 6.96 2.53
C ASN A 229 36.73 6.08 3.39
N ASN A 230 37.90 5.69 2.87
CA ASN A 230 38.87 4.91 3.65
C ASN A 230 39.42 5.63 4.90
N ALA A 231 39.27 6.95 5.00
CA ALA A 231 39.64 7.71 6.20
C ALA A 231 38.51 7.80 7.24
N TRP A 232 37.26 7.59 6.84
CA TRP A 232 36.09 7.72 7.71
C TRP A 232 35.34 6.40 7.83
N HIS A 233 35.06 6.00 9.07
CA HIS A 233 34.39 4.75 9.39
C HIS A 233 33.26 5.03 10.36
N PHE A 234 32.24 4.17 10.36
CA PHE A 234 31.23 4.20 11.42
C PHE A 234 31.91 3.93 12.76
N LEU A 235 31.40 4.57 13.81
CA LEU A 235 31.70 4.20 15.18
C LEU A 235 31.02 2.85 15.46
N VAL A 236 31.82 1.80 15.56
CA VAL A 236 31.36 0.44 15.87
C VAL A 236 31.71 0.13 17.31
N GLN A 237 30.70 -0.02 18.16
CA GLN A 237 30.87 -0.43 19.55
C GLN A 237 30.39 -1.87 19.72
N PRO A 238 31.30 -2.87 19.83
CA PRO A 238 30.91 -4.24 20.07
C PRO A 238 30.13 -4.37 21.38
N GLN A 239 29.02 -5.10 21.33
CA GLN A 239 28.26 -5.46 22.52
C GLN A 239 28.82 -6.78 23.06
N PRO A 240 29.40 -6.79 24.28
CA PRO A 240 29.92 -8.02 24.86
C PRO A 240 28.78 -9.01 25.04
N GLY A 241 29.08 -10.30 24.86
CA GLY A 241 28.01 -11.28 24.91
C GLY A 241 27.37 -11.33 26.30
N ARG A 242 26.04 -11.19 26.35
CA ARG A 242 25.25 -11.18 27.59
C ARG A 242 24.45 -12.46 27.70
N GLU A 243 24.27 -12.91 28.94
CA GLU A 243 23.26 -13.90 29.29
C GLU A 243 21.90 -13.19 29.33
N LEU A 244 20.89 -13.77 28.68
CA LEU A 244 19.51 -13.32 28.83
C LEU A 244 18.94 -14.01 30.07
N ILE A 245 18.32 -13.25 30.97
CA ILE A 245 17.71 -13.77 32.19
C ILE A 245 16.36 -14.37 31.80
N ASP A 246 16.18 -15.66 32.07
CA ASP A 246 14.87 -16.31 32.07
C ASP A 246 14.37 -16.33 33.52
N GLU A 247 13.23 -15.71 33.81
CA GLU A 247 12.70 -15.62 35.19
C GLU A 247 12.17 -16.97 35.71
N ASP A 248 12.02 -17.98 34.84
CA ASP A 248 11.44 -19.28 35.20
C ASP A 248 12.46 -20.33 35.72
N GLU A 249 13.78 -20.06 35.69
CA GLU A 249 14.79 -21.00 36.23
C GLU A 249 15.64 -20.38 37.37
N TRP A 250 15.05 -20.25 38.55
CA TRP A 250 15.83 -20.04 39.77
C TRP A 250 16.33 -21.38 40.33
N SER A 251 17.58 -21.71 40.07
CA SER A 251 18.32 -22.74 40.84
C SER A 251 19.70 -22.20 41.24
N PRO A 252 19.98 -22.02 42.54
CA PRO A 252 21.27 -21.53 43.00
C PRO A 252 22.28 -22.68 43.10
N GLY A 253 23.34 -22.61 42.30
CA GLY A 253 24.59 -23.32 42.55
C GLY A 253 24.97 -24.34 41.48
N ILE A 254 25.70 -23.87 40.45
CA ILE A 254 26.86 -24.50 39.81
C ILE A 254 27.42 -23.43 38.85
N ARG A 255 28.64 -22.94 39.09
CA ARG A 255 29.37 -22.09 38.13
C ARG A 255 30.12 -23.00 37.15
N SER A 256 29.43 -23.54 36.16
CA SER A 256 30.03 -23.86 34.86
C SER A 256 29.84 -22.66 33.95
N SER A 257 30.83 -22.33 33.12
CA SER A 257 30.74 -21.22 32.16
C SER A 257 29.57 -21.46 31.20
N ARG A 258 28.43 -20.81 31.45
CA ARG A 258 27.24 -20.91 30.60
C ARG A 258 27.52 -20.28 29.21
N PRO A 259 26.93 -20.80 28.12
CA PRO A 259 27.15 -20.25 26.79
C PRO A 259 26.58 -18.83 26.64
N ARG A 260 27.27 -17.97 25.88
CA ARG A 260 26.77 -16.63 25.53
C ARG A 260 25.70 -16.76 24.44
N LEU A 261 24.48 -16.30 24.73
CA LEU A 261 23.33 -16.43 23.83
C LEU A 261 23.16 -15.24 22.88
N MET A 262 23.63 -14.06 23.29
CA MET A 262 23.49 -12.82 22.53
C MET A 262 24.85 -12.14 22.36
N THR A 263 25.13 -11.61 21.18
CA THR A 263 26.26 -10.71 20.88
C THR A 263 25.85 -9.69 19.82
N GLY A 264 26.63 -8.65 19.56
CA GLY A 264 26.16 -7.56 18.69
C GLY A 264 27.13 -6.42 18.51
N CYS A 265 26.65 -5.37 17.86
CA CYS A 265 27.29 -4.08 17.82
C CYS A 265 26.27 -2.94 17.85
N THR A 266 26.68 -1.80 18.41
CA THR A 266 26.05 -0.50 18.20
C THR A 266 26.80 0.24 17.10
N LEU A 267 26.07 0.87 16.19
CA LEU A 267 26.58 1.58 15.03
C LEU A 267 26.13 3.02 15.06
N GLN A 268 27.04 3.93 14.68
CA GLN A 268 26.78 5.35 14.57
C GLN A 268 27.66 5.95 13.47
N ALA A 269 27.08 6.63 12.49
CA ALA A 269 27.85 7.24 11.40
C ALA A 269 28.70 8.44 11.86
N SER A 270 28.19 9.24 12.80
CA SER A 270 28.89 10.38 13.40
C SER A 270 28.43 10.56 14.84
N GLU A 271 29.14 11.36 15.64
CA GLU A 271 28.76 11.62 17.04
C GLU A 271 27.35 12.23 17.18
N GLU A 272 26.87 12.92 16.14
CA GLU A 272 25.53 13.54 16.10
C GLU A 272 24.45 12.59 15.57
N ALA A 273 24.84 11.54 14.84
CA ALA A 273 23.91 10.60 14.24
C ALA A 273 23.27 9.70 15.32
N ARG A 274 22.03 9.25 15.11
CA ARG A 274 21.39 8.36 16.09
C ARG A 274 22.05 6.97 16.06
N PRO A 275 22.41 6.40 17.21
CA PRO A 275 22.91 5.03 17.23
C PRO A 275 21.78 4.05 16.90
N TYR A 276 22.15 2.93 16.30
CA TYR A 276 21.27 1.76 16.12
C TYR A 276 22.07 0.48 16.37
N HIS A 277 21.38 -0.64 16.51
CA HIS A 277 21.95 -1.88 17.05
C HIS A 277 21.69 -3.05 16.10
N ILE A 278 22.70 -3.91 15.96
CA ILE A 278 22.59 -5.22 15.32
C ILE A 278 22.97 -6.25 16.36
N LEU A 279 21.99 -7.05 16.79
CA LEU A 279 22.17 -8.10 17.80
C LEU A 279 21.92 -9.45 17.16
N ALA A 280 22.78 -10.43 17.43
CA ALA A 280 22.62 -11.81 17.02
C ALA A 280 22.33 -12.67 18.25
N ILE A 281 21.28 -13.47 18.14
CA ILE A 281 20.76 -14.31 19.22
C ILE A 281 20.61 -15.70 18.64
N GLY A 282 21.25 -16.70 19.25
CA GLY A 282 21.18 -18.07 18.77
C GLY A 282 21.06 -19.08 19.89
N HIS A 283 20.88 -20.34 19.51
CA HIS A 283 20.88 -21.46 20.44
C HIS A 283 22.16 -21.47 21.30
N PRO A 284 22.12 -21.89 22.58
CA PRO A 284 23.30 -21.94 23.45
C PRO A 284 24.52 -22.63 22.83
N GLU A 285 24.30 -23.67 22.03
CA GLU A 285 25.37 -24.40 21.35
C GLU A 285 25.82 -23.77 20.02
N SER A 286 25.13 -22.76 19.49
CA SER A 286 25.44 -22.14 18.19
C SER A 286 26.72 -21.31 18.17
N GLN A 287 27.35 -21.07 19.34
CA GLN A 287 28.60 -20.31 19.48
C GLN A 287 28.57 -18.97 18.71
N VAL A 288 27.51 -18.18 18.93
CA VAL A 288 27.31 -16.92 18.20
C VAL A 288 28.40 -15.93 18.58
N THR A 289 29.09 -15.38 17.57
CA THR A 289 30.17 -14.40 17.76
C THR A 289 30.01 -13.23 16.81
N PHE A 290 30.41 -12.04 17.25
CA PHE A 290 30.58 -10.86 16.41
C PHE A 290 32.07 -10.51 16.32
N ILE A 291 32.58 -10.34 15.10
CA ILE A 291 33.96 -9.98 14.82
C ILE A 291 33.94 -8.63 14.11
N PRO A 292 34.37 -7.52 14.74
CA PRO A 292 34.43 -6.22 14.07
C PRO A 292 35.49 -6.26 12.96
N THR A 293 35.14 -5.73 11.79
CA THR A 293 36.03 -5.66 10.63
C THR A 293 36.19 -4.21 10.17
N GLY A 294 35.08 -3.53 9.90
CA GLY A 294 35.04 -2.12 9.51
C GLY A 294 35.59 -1.88 8.11
N VAL A 295 34.87 -2.32 7.07
CA VAL A 295 35.33 -2.24 5.68
C VAL A 295 34.26 -1.66 4.77
N TRP A 296 34.66 -0.82 3.82
CA TRP A 296 33.79 -0.29 2.78
C TRP A 296 33.70 -1.21 1.57
N TYR A 297 32.48 -1.38 1.07
CA TYR A 297 32.19 -2.00 -0.21
C TYR A 297 31.66 -0.95 -1.17
N TRP A 298 32.17 -0.96 -2.39
CA TRP A 298 32.07 0.16 -3.31
C TRP A 298 31.17 -0.15 -4.49
N ASN A 299 30.54 0.90 -5.01
CA ASN A 299 29.91 0.93 -6.33
C ASN A 299 28.76 -0.07 -6.55
N PHE A 300 27.90 -0.30 -5.56
CA PHE A 300 26.66 -1.05 -5.77
C PHE A 300 25.75 -0.30 -6.74
N LEU A 301 25.17 -0.99 -7.71
CA LEU A 301 24.28 -0.43 -8.71
C LEU A 301 22.81 -0.58 -8.29
N ARG A 302 22.06 0.52 -8.34
CA ARG A 302 20.60 0.58 -8.21
C ARG A 302 19.98 0.62 -9.60
N ARG A 303 19.75 -0.55 -10.20
CA ARG A 303 19.32 -0.66 -11.61
C ARG A 303 18.05 0.12 -11.96
N HIS A 304 17.05 0.16 -11.07
CA HIS A 304 15.83 0.94 -11.32
C HIS A 304 16.11 2.44 -11.31
N ASP A 305 16.94 2.91 -10.38
CA ASP A 305 17.33 4.32 -10.32
C ASP A 305 18.19 4.72 -11.53
N ALA A 306 19.09 3.83 -11.97
CA ALA A 306 19.91 4.05 -13.16
C ALA A 306 19.05 4.21 -14.42
N ARG A 307 18.04 3.33 -14.59
CA ARG A 307 17.05 3.43 -15.67
C ARG A 307 16.19 4.69 -15.56
N ALA A 308 15.96 5.17 -14.34
CA ALA A 308 15.23 6.40 -14.07
C ALA A 308 16.07 7.70 -14.26
N GLY A 309 17.35 7.56 -14.63
CA GLY A 309 18.29 8.68 -14.74
C GLY A 309 18.64 9.33 -13.39
N LEU A 310 18.43 8.62 -12.28
CA LEU A 310 18.76 9.07 -10.92
C LEU A 310 20.19 8.65 -10.55
N LEU A 311 20.71 9.23 -9.45
CA LEU A 311 21.95 8.74 -8.84
C LEU A 311 21.73 7.29 -8.40
N ALA A 312 22.54 6.38 -8.96
CA ALA A 312 22.28 4.95 -8.90
C ALA A 312 23.46 4.14 -8.36
N THR A 313 24.52 4.79 -7.89
CA THR A 313 25.69 4.11 -7.33
C THR A 313 25.79 4.43 -5.84
N ASP A 314 25.92 3.39 -5.02
CA ASP A 314 25.89 3.46 -3.55
C ASP A 314 27.06 2.68 -2.96
N ASP A 315 27.66 3.16 -1.88
CA ASP A 315 28.70 2.48 -1.12
C ASP A 315 28.15 2.03 0.24
N LEU A 316 28.45 0.81 0.64
CA LEU A 316 27.92 0.21 1.86
C LEU A 316 29.04 -0.16 2.83
N TYR A 317 28.79 0.07 4.11
CA TYR A 317 29.76 -0.21 5.16
C TYR A 317 29.51 -1.56 5.82
N LEU A 318 30.53 -2.40 5.95
CA LEU A 318 30.48 -3.65 6.69
C LEU A 318 31.13 -3.44 8.07
N PRO A 319 30.35 -3.31 9.16
CA PRO A 319 30.90 -3.02 10.48
C PRO A 319 31.63 -4.21 11.11
N GLY A 320 31.28 -5.42 10.69
CA GLY A 320 31.78 -6.67 11.24
C GLY A 320 30.97 -7.83 10.70
N VAL A 321 31.35 -9.04 11.06
CA VAL A 321 30.66 -10.26 10.67
C VAL A 321 30.14 -11.01 11.87
N PHE A 322 28.97 -11.63 11.73
CA PHE A 322 28.42 -12.54 12.72
C PHE A 322 28.67 -13.98 12.30
N ARG A 323 29.15 -14.82 13.21
CA ARG A 323 29.35 -16.25 12.95
C ARG A 323 28.55 -17.10 13.92
N ALA A 324 27.95 -18.16 13.42
CA ALA A 324 27.26 -19.16 14.22
C ALA A 324 27.29 -20.54 13.56
N THR A 325 26.92 -21.56 14.32
CA THR A 325 26.67 -22.92 13.83
C THR A 325 25.18 -23.25 13.96
N LEU A 326 24.59 -23.85 12.92
CA LEU A 326 23.19 -24.26 12.89
C LEU A 326 23.06 -25.71 12.43
N TRP A 327 22.00 -26.41 12.85
CA TRP A 327 21.73 -27.82 12.53
C TRP A 327 20.22 -28.06 12.43
N PRO A 328 19.75 -29.18 11.84
CA PRO A 328 18.33 -29.40 11.58
C PRO A 328 17.57 -29.87 12.83
N GLU A 329 17.48 -28.99 13.82
CA GLU A 329 16.59 -29.09 14.99
C GLU A 329 15.69 -27.85 15.06
N GLU A 330 14.58 -27.95 15.77
CA GLU A 330 13.53 -26.93 15.76
C GLU A 330 13.94 -25.64 16.49
N ASP A 331 14.64 -25.78 17.60
CA ASP A 331 15.14 -24.72 18.49
C ASP A 331 16.52 -24.17 18.07
N ALA A 332 17.23 -24.89 17.21
CA ALA A 332 18.51 -24.48 16.62
C ALA A 332 18.36 -23.35 15.60
N THR A 333 17.99 -22.16 16.08
CA THR A 333 17.77 -20.96 15.28
C THR A 333 18.82 -19.89 15.54
N LEU A 334 19.01 -19.00 14.56
CA LEU A 334 19.77 -17.75 14.69
C LEU A 334 18.88 -16.59 14.28
N THR A 335 18.63 -15.67 15.20
CA THR A 335 17.84 -14.46 14.96
C THR A 335 18.73 -13.22 15.07
N LEU A 336 18.76 -12.41 14.01
CA LEU A 336 19.26 -11.04 14.05
C LEU A 336 18.12 -10.08 14.42
N VAL A 337 18.42 -9.16 15.33
CA VAL A 337 17.57 -8.04 15.73
C VAL A 337 18.27 -6.76 15.33
N ILE A 338 17.70 -6.04 14.36
CA ILE A 338 18.22 -4.78 13.85
C ILE A 338 17.29 -3.68 14.33
N SER A 339 17.74 -2.87 15.29
CA SER A 339 16.85 -1.95 16.00
C SER A 339 17.44 -0.55 16.12
N ALA A 340 16.61 0.47 15.88
CA ALA A 340 16.90 1.86 16.22
C ALA A 340 16.37 2.26 17.61
N GLU A 341 15.82 1.32 18.36
CA GLU A 341 15.34 1.55 19.72
C GLU A 341 16.52 1.51 20.72
N ALA A 342 16.38 2.21 21.86
CA ALA A 342 17.44 2.25 22.87
C ALA A 342 17.60 0.89 23.58
N LEU A 343 18.84 0.40 23.72
CA LEU A 343 19.15 -0.87 24.41
C LEU A 343 18.75 -0.91 25.91
N SER A 344 18.45 0.23 26.52
CA SER A 344 17.97 0.34 27.91
C SER A 344 16.46 0.08 28.05
N SER A 345 15.72 -0.07 26.95
CA SER A 345 14.33 -0.48 26.97
C SER A 345 14.20 -1.93 27.49
N PRO A 346 13.23 -2.24 28.36
CA PRO A 346 13.04 -3.58 28.96
C PRO A 346 12.60 -4.70 27.97
N GLU A 347 12.82 -4.50 26.67
CA GLU A 347 12.16 -5.21 25.54
C GLU A 347 12.95 -6.40 24.97
N LEU A 348 14.22 -6.58 25.33
CA LEU A 348 15.03 -7.70 24.84
C LEU A 348 15.03 -8.87 25.84
N ARG A 349 13.88 -9.54 25.96
CA ARG A 349 13.75 -10.84 26.66
C ARG A 349 13.74 -11.98 25.65
N LEU A 350 14.43 -13.09 25.94
CA LEU A 350 14.54 -14.25 25.03
C LEU A 350 13.16 -14.85 24.69
N HIS A 351 12.27 -14.97 25.67
CA HIS A 351 10.90 -15.42 25.49
C HIS A 351 10.08 -14.48 24.57
N GLN A 352 10.20 -13.16 24.76
CA GLN A 352 9.54 -12.15 23.91
C GLN A 352 10.05 -12.16 22.46
N LEU A 353 11.33 -12.47 22.24
CA LEU A 353 11.93 -12.61 20.92
C LEU A 353 11.43 -13.84 20.16
N ASN A 354 11.32 -14.98 20.83
CA ASN A 354 10.77 -16.20 20.24
C ASN A 354 9.30 -16.02 19.87
N LEU A 355 8.53 -15.40 20.78
CA LEU A 355 7.12 -15.06 20.55
C LEU A 355 6.89 -13.90 19.58
N SER A 356 7.87 -13.05 19.30
CA SER A 356 7.67 -11.86 18.46
C SER A 356 7.17 -12.19 17.05
N TYR A 357 7.60 -13.33 16.49
CA TYR A 357 7.11 -13.81 15.20
C TYR A 357 5.66 -14.25 15.28
N GLU A 358 5.32 -15.07 16.29
CA GLU A 358 3.97 -15.57 16.51
C GLU A 358 3.00 -14.43 16.82
N GLN A 359 3.43 -13.44 17.59
CA GLN A 359 2.68 -12.22 17.88
C GLN A 359 2.43 -11.40 16.61
N ALA A 360 3.46 -11.19 15.77
CA ALA A 360 3.29 -10.48 14.52
C ALA A 360 2.36 -11.23 13.56
N LEU A 361 2.47 -12.56 13.51
CA LEU A 361 1.61 -13.42 12.69
C LEU A 361 0.16 -13.42 13.20
N GLU A 362 -0.05 -13.57 14.51
CA GLU A 362 -1.38 -13.57 15.10
C GLU A 362 -2.03 -12.19 14.96
N GLN A 363 -1.27 -11.10 15.10
CA GLN A 363 -1.76 -9.76 14.81
C GLN A 363 -2.25 -9.63 13.35
N GLN A 364 -1.50 -10.15 12.37
CA GLN A 364 -1.95 -10.15 10.96
C GLN A 364 -3.22 -11.01 10.76
N LYS A 365 -3.29 -12.17 11.42
CA LYS A 365 -4.45 -13.07 11.35
C LYS A 365 -5.69 -12.49 12.03
N ASP A 366 -5.54 -11.82 13.17
CA ASP A 366 -6.63 -11.20 13.90
C ASP A 366 -7.25 -10.07 13.08
N LEU A 367 -6.43 -9.25 12.42
CA LEU A 367 -6.90 -8.22 11.48
C LEU A 367 -7.79 -8.80 10.36
N LEU A 368 -7.37 -9.94 9.79
CA LEU A 368 -8.13 -10.63 8.75
C LEU A 368 -9.40 -11.30 9.32
N ARG A 369 -9.30 -11.87 10.53
CA ARG A 369 -10.42 -12.52 11.22
C ARG A 369 -11.50 -11.51 11.58
N ASP A 370 -11.13 -10.36 12.14
CA ASP A 370 -12.05 -9.29 12.51
C ASP A 370 -12.80 -8.74 11.29
N ALA A 371 -12.11 -8.61 10.15
CA ALA A 371 -12.71 -8.15 8.89
C ALA A 371 -13.71 -9.17 8.28
N LEU A 372 -13.45 -10.47 8.41
CA LEU A 372 -14.26 -11.54 7.80
C LEU A 372 -15.36 -12.10 8.74
N GLN A 373 -15.14 -12.06 10.06
CA GLN A 373 -16.03 -12.60 11.09
C GLN A 373 -15.92 -11.77 12.39
N PRO A 374 -16.68 -10.66 12.54
CA PRO A 374 -16.67 -9.89 13.77
C PRO A 374 -17.16 -10.77 14.93
N GLN A 375 -16.44 -10.74 16.06
CA GLN A 375 -16.87 -11.40 17.28
C GLN A 375 -18.26 -10.86 17.68
N ARG A 376 -19.26 -11.74 17.77
CA ARG A 376 -20.61 -11.37 18.22
C ARG A 376 -20.54 -10.86 19.66
N TYR A 377 -20.53 -9.54 19.82
CA TYR A 377 -20.64 -8.94 21.14
C TYR A 377 -22.10 -9.05 21.61
N PHE A 378 -22.36 -9.96 22.56
CA PHE A 378 -23.63 -9.99 23.29
C PHE A 378 -23.57 -8.92 24.38
N GLY A 379 -23.99 -7.69 24.06
CA GLY A 379 -24.27 -6.68 25.08
C GLY A 379 -25.52 -7.05 25.90
N GLU A 380 -25.54 -6.66 27.18
CA GLU A 380 -26.71 -6.74 28.07
C GLU A 380 -27.84 -5.83 27.51
N GLY A 381 -28.59 -6.35 26.54
CA GLY A 381 -29.64 -5.58 25.86
C GLY A 381 -30.36 -6.29 24.71
N GLY A 382 -29.88 -7.47 24.26
CA GLY A 382 -30.64 -8.34 23.35
C GLY A 382 -30.80 -7.87 21.91
N GLU A 383 -30.40 -6.64 21.56
CA GLU A 383 -30.27 -6.21 20.17
C GLU A 383 -28.85 -6.48 19.69
N ALA A 384 -28.69 -7.50 18.84
CA ALA A 384 -27.47 -7.68 18.09
C ALA A 384 -27.31 -6.48 17.16
N ALA A 385 -26.39 -5.56 17.49
CA ALA A 385 -25.90 -4.61 16.50
C ALA A 385 -25.50 -5.42 15.26
N GLN A 386 -26.06 -5.11 14.10
CA GLN A 386 -25.68 -5.76 12.84
C GLN A 386 -24.21 -5.43 12.58
N ALA A 387 -23.32 -6.29 13.06
CA ALA A 387 -21.91 -6.19 12.72
C ALA A 387 -21.81 -6.31 11.19
N HIS A 388 -21.26 -5.28 10.54
CA HIS A 388 -20.98 -5.36 9.12
C HIS A 388 -19.92 -6.46 8.94
N HIS A 389 -20.07 -7.29 7.91
CA HIS A 389 -19.08 -8.30 7.57
C HIS A 389 -18.74 -8.12 6.10
N LEU A 390 -17.45 -8.21 5.77
CA LEU A 390 -17.02 -8.13 4.39
C LEU A 390 -17.45 -9.39 3.65
N HIS A 391 -18.27 -9.21 2.63
CA HIS A 391 -18.71 -10.30 1.78
C HIS A 391 -17.60 -10.68 0.79
N VAL A 392 -17.39 -11.99 0.59
CA VAL A 392 -16.44 -12.49 -0.39
C VAL A 392 -17.04 -12.42 -1.80
N LEU A 393 -16.35 -11.74 -2.73
CA LEU A 393 -16.67 -11.70 -4.14
C LEU A 393 -16.26 -13.01 -4.82
N PRO A 394 -17.16 -13.69 -5.53
CA PRO A 394 -16.77 -14.84 -6.32
C PRO A 394 -16.08 -14.37 -7.61
N LEU A 395 -14.76 -14.58 -7.70
CA LEU A 395 -13.95 -14.09 -8.82
C LEU A 395 -13.74 -15.14 -9.92
N THR A 396 -14.09 -16.42 -9.71
CA THR A 396 -13.90 -17.47 -10.74
C THR A 396 -15.19 -18.16 -11.17
N THR A 397 -15.19 -18.72 -12.39
CA THR A 397 -16.29 -19.53 -12.96
C THR A 397 -16.00 -21.04 -12.90
N THR A 398 -14.89 -21.43 -12.26
CA THR A 398 -14.46 -22.83 -12.09
C THR A 398 -15.05 -23.44 -10.81
N SER A 399 -14.74 -24.72 -10.55
CA SER A 399 -15.35 -25.58 -9.52
C SER A 399 -15.40 -25.02 -8.09
N ASP A 400 -14.60 -24.02 -7.76
CA ASP A 400 -14.75 -23.20 -6.55
C ASP A 400 -14.74 -21.69 -6.90
N PRO A 401 -15.93 -21.06 -7.02
CA PRO A 401 -16.04 -19.64 -7.36
C PRO A 401 -15.56 -18.72 -6.23
N TYR A 402 -15.45 -19.19 -4.98
CA TYR A 402 -15.15 -18.37 -3.81
C TYR A 402 -13.68 -18.40 -3.40
N ALA A 403 -12.96 -19.52 -3.63
CA ALA A 403 -11.53 -19.63 -3.28
C ALA A 403 -10.67 -18.47 -3.82
N GLY A 404 -10.79 -18.17 -5.13
CA GLY A 404 -10.06 -17.07 -5.74
C GLY A 404 -10.52 -15.68 -5.31
N GLY A 405 -11.69 -15.57 -4.68
CA GLY A 405 -12.28 -14.35 -4.11
C GLY A 405 -11.73 -14.02 -2.74
N GLU A 406 -11.66 -15.03 -1.87
CA GLU A 406 -11.09 -14.92 -0.52
C GLU A 406 -9.64 -14.47 -0.58
N ASP A 407 -8.84 -15.04 -1.49
CA ASP A 407 -7.44 -14.65 -1.69
C ASP A 407 -7.29 -13.18 -2.07
N PHE A 408 -8.15 -12.66 -2.96
CA PHE A 408 -8.08 -11.27 -3.40
C PHE A 408 -8.45 -10.30 -2.28
N LEU A 409 -9.51 -10.61 -1.52
CA LEU A 409 -9.89 -9.81 -0.36
C LEU A 409 -8.81 -9.81 0.71
N HIS A 410 -8.25 -10.98 1.01
CA HIS A 410 -7.17 -11.13 1.98
C HIS A 410 -5.96 -10.28 1.58
N GLN A 411 -5.58 -10.31 0.30
CA GLN A 411 -4.51 -9.49 -0.23
C GLN A 411 -4.82 -7.98 -0.18
N LEU A 412 -6.04 -7.56 -0.49
CA LEU A 412 -6.48 -6.16 -0.36
C LEU A 412 -6.44 -5.67 1.10
N LEU A 413 -6.89 -6.50 2.05
CA LEU A 413 -6.85 -6.19 3.47
C LEU A 413 -5.42 -6.07 3.97
N GLN A 414 -4.54 -7.02 3.62
CA GLN A 414 -3.11 -6.92 3.94
C GLN A 414 -2.49 -5.65 3.34
N ALA A 415 -2.77 -5.36 2.06
CA ALA A 415 -2.31 -4.12 1.42
C ALA A 415 -2.76 -2.87 2.19
N SER A 416 -4.03 -2.84 2.63
CA SER A 416 -4.61 -1.70 3.35
C SER A 416 -3.88 -1.38 4.66
N GLU A 417 -3.45 -2.40 5.40
CA GLU A 417 -2.76 -2.25 6.69
C GLU A 417 -1.44 -1.52 6.56
N HIS A 418 -0.74 -1.68 5.44
CA HIS A 418 0.53 -1.02 5.24
C HIS A 418 0.39 0.50 5.26
N PHE A 419 -0.73 1.07 4.80
CA PHE A 419 -0.89 2.52 4.68
C PHE A 419 -1.27 3.22 5.99
N LEU A 420 -1.77 2.49 7.00
CA LEU A 420 -2.08 3.05 8.31
C LEU A 420 -0.81 3.18 9.16
N THR A 421 -0.48 4.41 9.56
CA THR A 421 0.72 4.72 10.33
C THR A 421 0.38 5.52 11.60
N TRP A 422 1.22 5.40 12.62
CA TRP A 422 1.08 6.03 13.92
C TRP A 422 2.22 7.01 14.14
N ARG A 423 1.93 8.29 13.95
CA ARG A 423 2.92 9.37 14.04
C ARG A 423 2.90 9.99 15.44
N LYS A 424 4.06 10.46 15.94
CA LYS A 424 4.06 11.26 17.16
C LYS A 424 3.26 12.54 16.94
N ALA A 425 2.38 12.88 17.88
CA ALA A 425 1.64 14.14 17.84
C ALA A 425 2.60 15.35 17.86
N SER A 426 2.20 16.44 17.21
CA SER A 426 2.93 17.71 17.19
C SER A 426 3.28 18.20 18.60
N ALA A 427 4.45 18.84 18.76
CA ALA A 427 4.91 19.43 20.02
C ALA A 427 3.90 20.43 20.64
N ASP A 428 3.10 21.10 19.79
CA ASP A 428 2.09 22.06 20.26
C ASP A 428 0.89 21.36 20.94
N ARG A 429 0.58 20.13 20.50
CA ARG A 429 -0.43 19.26 21.11
C ARG A 429 0.09 18.61 22.39
N GLN A 430 1.35 18.16 22.37
CA GLN A 430 2.02 17.66 23.58
C GLN A 430 2.08 18.70 24.71
N ARG A 431 2.11 20.01 24.39
CA ARG A 431 2.03 21.09 25.38
C ARG A 431 0.63 21.24 26.01
N LYS A 432 -0.44 21.00 25.25
CA LYS A 432 -1.83 21.09 25.73
C LYS A 432 -2.26 19.88 26.55
N THR A 433 -1.61 18.72 26.39
CA THR A 433 -1.88 17.48 27.14
C THR A 433 -1.01 17.28 28.39
N ARG A 434 -0.26 18.31 28.83
CA ARG A 434 0.67 18.29 29.99
C ARG A 434 0.02 18.09 31.38
N HIS A 435 -1.20 17.57 31.49
CA HIS A 435 -1.94 17.50 32.75
C HIS A 435 -1.97 16.10 33.43
N GLY A 436 -1.09 15.17 33.05
CA GLY A 436 -0.98 13.83 33.65
C GLY A 436 0.40 13.50 34.24
N LEU A 437 0.43 12.72 35.32
CA LEU A 437 1.64 12.26 36.06
C LEU A 437 2.47 11.19 35.32
N PHE A 438 1.95 10.58 34.24
CA PHE A 438 2.66 9.61 33.40
C PHE A 438 2.63 10.07 31.95
N HIS A 439 3.81 10.26 31.34
CA HIS A 439 3.96 10.76 29.97
C HIS A 439 4.14 9.60 28.97
N THR A 440 3.05 9.12 28.39
CA THR A 440 3.10 8.36 27.14
C THR A 440 2.91 9.34 25.98
N PRO A 441 3.84 9.44 25.01
CA PRO A 441 3.66 10.34 23.87
C PRO A 441 2.43 9.92 23.06
N GLU A 442 1.44 10.81 22.94
CA GLU A 442 0.23 10.59 22.14
C GLU A 442 0.63 10.32 20.68
N ARG A 443 0.25 9.14 20.16
CA ARG A 443 0.43 8.77 18.74
C ARG A 443 -0.89 9.05 18.01
N MET A 444 -0.79 9.65 16.83
CA MET A 444 -1.92 9.99 15.97
C MET A 444 -1.90 9.11 14.72
N PRO A 445 -3.05 8.50 14.35
CA PRO A 445 -3.14 7.78 13.09
C PRO A 445 -3.01 8.75 11.91
N ALA A 446 -2.36 8.29 10.84
CA ALA A 446 -2.24 8.98 9.57
C ALA A 446 -2.15 7.93 8.44
N LEU A 447 -2.70 8.28 7.28
CA LEU A 447 -2.56 7.46 6.08
C LEU A 447 -1.33 7.92 5.29
N CYS A 448 -0.36 7.02 5.11
CA CYS A 448 0.74 7.22 4.19
C CYS A 448 0.21 7.07 2.76
N SER A 449 0.49 8.03 1.87
CA SER A 449 -0.02 8.02 0.49
C SER A 449 0.67 6.97 -0.37
N GLY A 450 1.93 6.65 -0.06
CA GLY A 450 2.68 5.59 -0.72
C GLY A 450 4.05 5.32 -0.13
N TYR A 451 4.50 4.07 -0.25
CA TYR A 451 5.84 3.63 0.15
C TYR A 451 6.85 3.87 -0.97
N PHE A 452 8.12 4.05 -0.58
CA PHE A 452 9.25 4.57 -1.39
C PHE A 452 9.22 6.07 -1.72
N ASP A 453 8.06 6.72 -1.67
CA ASP A 453 7.96 8.19 -1.63
C ASP A 453 7.78 8.71 -0.19
N LEU A 454 7.18 7.89 0.70
CA LEU A 454 6.91 8.18 2.11
C LEU A 454 6.23 9.54 2.34
N GLU A 455 5.28 9.86 1.46
CA GLU A 455 4.51 11.10 1.50
C GLU A 455 3.19 10.93 2.27
N TYR A 456 2.68 12.04 2.81
CA TYR A 456 1.40 12.13 3.52
C TYR A 456 0.53 13.21 2.87
N LYS A 457 0.14 12.98 1.62
CA LYS A 457 -0.73 13.86 0.83
C LYS A 457 -2.15 13.81 1.37
N THR A 458 -2.69 14.97 1.72
CA THR A 458 -4.02 15.09 2.31
C THR A 458 -5.11 14.63 1.34
N ARG A 459 -5.00 14.99 0.05
CA ARG A 459 -5.95 14.57 -0.99
C ARG A 459 -6.04 13.04 -1.08
N ASP A 460 -4.89 12.38 -1.22
CA ASP A 460 -4.83 10.92 -1.36
C ASP A 460 -5.39 10.22 -0.13
N ALA A 461 -5.10 10.73 1.08
CA ALA A 461 -5.64 10.20 2.33
C ALA A 461 -7.18 10.33 2.37
N LEU A 462 -7.75 11.45 1.93
CA LEU A 462 -9.19 11.68 1.92
C LEU A 462 -9.92 10.83 0.88
N ILE A 463 -9.31 10.60 -0.29
CA ILE A 463 -9.84 9.66 -1.30
C ILE A 463 -9.77 8.22 -0.78
N ALA A 464 -8.67 7.84 -0.12
CA ALA A 464 -8.48 6.48 0.37
C ALA A 464 -9.29 6.13 1.62
N LEU A 465 -9.62 7.13 2.46
CA LEU A 465 -10.24 6.96 3.78
C LEU A 465 -11.51 6.08 3.76
N PRO A 466 -12.47 6.26 2.84
CA PRO A 466 -13.66 5.41 2.80
C PRO A 466 -13.32 3.93 2.66
N GLY A 467 -12.40 3.58 1.77
CA GLY A 467 -11.98 2.20 1.57
C GLY A 467 -11.10 1.67 2.70
N LEU A 468 -10.04 2.40 3.05
CA LEU A 468 -9.03 1.90 3.99
C LEU A 468 -9.48 1.87 5.44
N LEU A 469 -10.44 2.71 5.83
CA LEU A 469 -10.85 2.84 7.24
C LEU A 469 -12.33 2.55 7.48
N LEU A 470 -13.24 2.89 6.56
CA LEU A 470 -14.67 2.68 6.82
C LEU A 470 -15.12 1.27 6.44
N VAL A 471 -14.64 0.75 5.31
CA VAL A 471 -14.93 -0.64 4.89
C VAL A 471 -14.35 -1.66 5.88
N THR A 472 -13.22 -1.33 6.50
CA THR A 472 -12.57 -2.16 7.53
C THR A 472 -13.01 -1.80 8.95
N GLU A 473 -14.04 -0.97 9.12
CA GLU A 473 -14.64 -0.58 10.41
C GLU A 473 -13.70 0.12 11.43
N ARG A 474 -12.61 0.72 10.95
CA ARG A 474 -11.67 1.54 11.74
C ARG A 474 -12.19 2.96 11.94
N TYR A 475 -13.41 3.07 12.49
CA TYR A 475 -14.13 4.34 12.62
C TYR A 475 -13.44 5.33 13.57
N ASP A 476 -12.79 4.83 14.62
CA ASP A 476 -12.06 5.67 15.59
C ASP A 476 -10.82 6.31 14.96
N GLU A 477 -10.07 5.55 14.16
CA GLU A 477 -8.94 6.06 13.39
C GLU A 477 -9.40 7.09 12.36
N ALA A 478 -10.50 6.81 11.64
CA ALA A 478 -11.09 7.75 10.70
C ALA A 478 -11.48 9.07 11.37
N LEU A 479 -12.15 9.01 12.54
CA LEU A 479 -12.51 10.19 13.33
C LEU A 479 -11.28 10.98 13.78
N LYS A 480 -10.24 10.30 14.29
CA LYS A 480 -8.99 10.94 14.71
C LYS A 480 -8.31 11.67 13.55
N ILE A 481 -8.29 11.08 12.36
CA ILE A 481 -7.72 11.68 11.14
C ILE A 481 -8.54 12.90 10.70
N LEU A 482 -9.86 12.75 10.51
CA LEU A 482 -10.74 13.85 10.09
C LEU A 482 -10.66 15.04 11.06
N ARG A 483 -10.75 14.75 12.37
CA ARG A 483 -10.67 15.77 13.41
C ARG A 483 -9.29 16.43 13.47
N GLU A 484 -8.21 15.74 13.11
CA GLU A 484 -6.88 16.35 13.01
C GLU A 484 -6.76 17.25 11.79
N LEU A 485 -7.20 16.80 10.62
CA LEU A 485 -7.10 17.55 9.37
C LEU A 485 -7.81 18.90 9.44
N ILE A 486 -9.07 18.92 9.93
CA ILE A 486 -9.88 20.15 9.94
C ILE A 486 -9.28 21.27 10.80
N ARG A 487 -8.42 20.95 11.77
CA ARG A 487 -7.72 21.95 12.60
C ARG A 487 -6.68 22.75 11.84
N HIS A 488 -6.21 22.22 10.71
CA HIS A 488 -5.21 22.87 9.86
C HIS A 488 -5.85 23.68 8.73
N VAL A 489 -7.17 23.88 8.72
CA VAL A 489 -7.81 24.77 7.75
C VAL A 489 -7.28 26.20 7.90
N LYS A 490 -6.83 26.78 6.79
CA LYS A 490 -6.41 28.18 6.71
C LYS A 490 -6.98 28.82 5.45
N GLY A 491 -7.66 29.96 5.61
CA GLY A 491 -8.24 30.68 4.47
C GLY A 491 -9.30 29.89 3.68
N GLY A 492 -9.92 28.88 4.29
CA GLY A 492 -10.88 27.97 3.65
C GLY A 492 -10.25 26.75 2.95
N LEU A 493 -8.92 26.63 2.99
CA LEU A 493 -8.19 25.54 2.37
C LEU A 493 -7.60 24.61 3.43
N LEU A 494 -7.61 23.30 3.16
CA LEU A 494 -6.77 22.33 3.85
C LEU A 494 -5.38 22.29 3.24
N PRO A 495 -4.34 21.94 4.01
CA PRO A 495 -2.99 21.83 3.49
C PRO A 495 -2.85 20.60 2.57
N ASP A 496 -1.93 20.68 1.61
CA ASP A 496 -1.62 19.63 0.64
C ASP A 496 -1.05 18.37 1.32
N HIS A 497 -0.46 18.52 2.51
CA HIS A 497 0.08 17.43 3.33
C HIS A 497 -0.09 17.70 4.83
N LEU A 498 -0.04 16.63 5.63
CA LEU A 498 -0.01 16.75 7.09
C LEU A 498 1.30 17.41 7.58
N PRO A 499 1.25 18.26 8.63
CA PRO A 499 2.46 18.87 9.18
C PRO A 499 3.53 17.82 9.55
N VAL A 500 4.77 18.11 9.24
CA VAL A 500 5.92 17.32 9.70
C VAL A 500 6.35 17.82 11.09
N PRO A 501 6.71 16.94 12.05
CA PRO A 501 7.26 17.37 13.33
C PRO A 501 8.39 18.40 13.16
N GLY A 502 8.31 19.51 13.89
CA GLY A 502 9.29 20.59 13.82
C GLY A 502 9.11 21.57 12.65
N GLN A 503 8.26 21.28 11.67
CA GLN A 503 7.98 22.15 10.54
C GLN A 503 6.59 22.78 10.65
N ARG A 504 6.52 24.11 10.60
CA ARG A 504 5.25 24.84 10.57
C ARG A 504 4.73 24.90 9.13
N LEU A 505 3.43 24.71 8.97
CA LEU A 505 2.74 24.98 7.71
C LEU A 505 2.82 26.48 7.38
N SER A 506 3.06 26.75 6.11
CA SER A 506 3.15 28.04 5.45
C SER A 506 2.04 28.17 4.41
N GLU A 507 1.86 29.34 3.79
CA GLU A 507 0.89 29.49 2.70
C GLU A 507 1.23 28.65 1.47
N CYS A 508 2.51 28.31 1.29
CA CYS A 508 2.96 27.43 0.21
C CYS A 508 2.52 25.98 0.39
N ASP A 509 1.91 25.62 1.52
CA ASP A 509 1.39 24.28 1.77
C ASP A 509 -0.12 24.18 1.47
N TYR A 510 -0.75 25.23 0.93
CA TYR A 510 -2.18 25.31 0.62
C TYR A 510 -2.41 25.60 -0.88
N ASN A 511 -1.88 24.76 -1.77
CA ASN A 511 -2.02 24.98 -3.22
C ASN A 511 -3.16 24.20 -3.85
N SER A 512 -3.95 23.46 -3.07
CA SER A 512 -5.04 22.66 -3.61
C SER A 512 -6.40 23.33 -3.50
N ALA A 513 -7.12 23.39 -4.63
CA ALA A 513 -8.51 23.83 -4.68
C ALA A 513 -9.53 22.72 -4.38
N ASP A 514 -9.14 21.44 -4.44
CA ASP A 514 -10.04 20.29 -4.23
C ASP A 514 -9.93 19.66 -2.84
N THR A 515 -8.83 19.83 -2.10
CA THR A 515 -8.57 19.08 -0.87
C THR A 515 -9.67 19.30 0.19
N THR A 516 -10.14 20.53 0.38
CA THR A 516 -11.25 20.80 1.32
C THR A 516 -12.56 20.17 0.86
N LEU A 517 -12.79 20.06 -0.47
CA LEU A 517 -13.99 19.44 -1.00
C LEU A 517 -13.95 17.91 -0.83
N TRP A 518 -12.76 17.30 -1.00
CA TRP A 518 -12.52 15.91 -0.66
C TRP A 518 -12.70 15.61 0.84
N TYR A 519 -12.44 16.59 1.71
CA TYR A 519 -12.72 16.43 3.14
C TYR A 519 -14.22 16.31 3.42
N ILE A 520 -15.02 17.16 2.76
CA ILE A 520 -16.48 17.10 2.87
C ILE A 520 -17.01 15.76 2.32
N TYR A 521 -16.43 15.26 1.23
CA TYR A 521 -16.71 13.91 0.70
C TYR A 521 -16.40 12.80 1.71
N ALA A 522 -15.19 12.78 2.27
CA ALA A 522 -14.79 11.77 3.25
C ALA A 522 -15.65 11.82 4.54
N LEU A 523 -16.03 13.03 4.96
CA LEU A 523 -16.92 13.24 6.10
C LEU A 523 -18.33 12.68 5.84
N ASP A 524 -18.90 12.87 4.64
CA ASP A 524 -20.19 12.24 4.28
C ASP A 524 -20.13 10.72 4.40
N HIS A 525 -19.10 10.10 3.80
CA HIS A 525 -18.89 8.66 3.92
C HIS A 525 -18.80 8.20 5.38
N TYR A 526 -18.05 8.92 6.22
CA TYR A 526 -17.94 8.64 7.66
C TYR A 526 -19.28 8.78 8.39
N LEU A 527 -20.05 9.84 8.13
CA LEU A 527 -21.33 10.10 8.79
C LEU A 527 -22.41 9.09 8.39
N ARG A 528 -22.39 8.61 7.15
CA ARG A 528 -23.34 7.62 6.66
C ARG A 528 -23.22 6.27 7.35
N VAL A 529 -22.01 5.89 7.77
CA VAL A 529 -21.77 4.61 8.47
C VAL A 529 -21.78 4.75 9.99
N THR A 530 -21.37 5.89 10.54
CA THR A 530 -21.26 6.07 12.01
C THR A 530 -22.39 6.85 12.65
N HIS A 531 -23.15 7.63 11.86
CA HIS A 531 -24.15 8.58 12.35
C HIS A 531 -23.63 9.53 13.44
N ASN A 532 -22.34 9.84 13.45
CA ASN A 532 -21.70 10.70 14.45
C ASN A 532 -21.99 12.20 14.19
N TYR A 533 -23.25 12.58 14.36
CA TYR A 533 -23.70 13.96 14.16
C TYR A 533 -23.17 14.94 15.21
N ALA A 534 -22.70 14.46 16.36
CA ALA A 534 -21.99 15.30 17.34
C ALA A 534 -20.68 15.85 16.75
N PHE A 535 -19.89 15.01 16.06
CA PHE A 535 -18.71 15.49 15.36
C PHE A 535 -19.06 16.40 14.16
N LEU A 536 -20.16 16.12 13.46
CA LEU A 536 -20.64 17.02 12.42
C LEU A 536 -20.89 18.42 13.00
N GLU A 537 -21.55 18.53 14.16
CA GLU A 537 -21.80 19.82 14.82
C GLU A 537 -20.49 20.55 15.16
N GLU A 538 -19.48 19.83 15.68
CA GLU A 538 -18.13 20.38 15.91
C GLU A 538 -17.50 20.95 14.61
N ALA A 539 -17.61 20.21 13.51
CA ALA A 539 -16.98 20.55 12.24
C ALA A 539 -17.75 21.62 11.45
N TYR A 540 -19.07 21.68 11.59
CA TYR A 540 -19.98 22.42 10.71
C TYR A 540 -19.69 23.93 10.66
N TYR A 541 -19.29 24.53 11.78
CA TYR A 541 -18.89 25.93 11.82
C TYR A 541 -17.66 26.20 10.94
N ILE A 542 -16.64 25.35 11.02
CA ILE A 542 -15.42 25.48 10.21
C ILE A 542 -15.75 25.26 8.73
N LEU A 543 -16.59 24.26 8.41
CA LEU A 543 -17.02 24.00 7.03
C LEU A 543 -17.81 25.18 6.46
N THR A 544 -18.68 25.81 7.24
CA THR A 544 -19.40 27.03 6.84
C THR A 544 -18.43 28.16 6.51
N GLU A 545 -17.39 28.35 7.32
CA GLU A 545 -16.33 29.33 7.01
C GLU A 545 -15.55 28.95 5.74
N CYS A 546 -15.28 27.66 5.49
CA CYS A 546 -14.70 27.21 4.23
C CYS A 546 -15.57 27.60 3.03
N ILE A 547 -16.87 27.30 3.05
CA ILE A 547 -17.81 27.70 1.98
C ILE A 547 -17.77 29.22 1.79
N ASN A 548 -17.85 30.01 2.87
CA ASN A 548 -17.81 31.47 2.79
C ASN A 548 -16.49 31.98 2.19
N ARG A 549 -15.38 31.31 2.48
CA ARG A 549 -14.06 31.63 1.90
C ARG A 549 -14.01 31.29 0.43
N TYR A 550 -14.49 30.13 0.00
CA TYR A 550 -14.65 29.83 -1.43
C TYR A 550 -15.50 30.90 -2.13
N MET A 551 -16.56 31.40 -1.49
CA MET A 551 -17.41 32.44 -2.10
C MET A 551 -16.76 33.82 -2.19
N ARG A 552 -16.00 34.23 -1.16
CA ARG A 552 -15.35 35.55 -1.10
C ARG A 552 -13.98 35.58 -1.78
N GLY A 553 -13.36 34.42 -1.94
CA GLY A 553 -11.99 34.23 -2.40
C GLY A 553 -11.07 33.67 -1.32
N THR A 554 -10.26 32.69 -1.71
CA THR A 554 -9.22 32.07 -0.90
C THR A 554 -7.83 32.43 -1.43
N TYR A 555 -6.80 31.70 -1.00
CA TYR A 555 -5.48 31.79 -1.60
C TYR A 555 -5.50 31.42 -3.09
N HIS A 556 -4.48 31.85 -3.82
CA HIS A 556 -4.26 31.48 -5.23
C HIS A 556 -5.41 31.81 -6.20
N GLY A 557 -6.23 32.82 -5.88
CA GLY A 557 -7.29 33.27 -6.79
C GLY A 557 -8.46 32.28 -6.91
N ILE A 558 -8.61 31.35 -5.96
CA ILE A 558 -9.72 30.41 -5.95
C ILE A 558 -10.95 31.12 -5.38
N HIS A 559 -12.03 31.19 -6.15
CA HIS A 559 -13.25 31.89 -5.74
C HIS A 559 -14.47 31.43 -6.54
N VAL A 560 -15.67 31.53 -5.97
CA VAL A 560 -16.93 31.34 -6.71
C VAL A 560 -17.25 32.62 -7.48
N ASN A 561 -17.54 32.47 -8.77
CA ASN A 561 -18.05 33.56 -9.58
C ASN A 561 -19.52 33.83 -9.19
N SER A 562 -19.81 35.06 -8.77
CA SER A 562 -21.13 35.43 -8.24
C SER A 562 -22.24 35.40 -9.29
N THR A 563 -21.91 35.57 -10.57
CA THR A 563 -22.88 35.59 -11.68
C THR A 563 -23.44 34.20 -11.96
N ASP A 564 -22.57 33.19 -12.07
CA ASP A 564 -22.97 31.83 -12.47
C ASP A 564 -22.91 30.81 -11.32
N GLY A 565 -22.33 31.15 -10.18
CA GLY A 565 -22.19 30.26 -9.02
C GLY A 565 -21.17 29.13 -9.22
N LEU A 566 -20.31 29.22 -10.23
CA LEU A 566 -19.27 28.23 -10.52
C LEU A 566 -17.94 28.61 -9.84
N LEU A 567 -17.23 27.58 -9.35
CA LEU A 567 -15.93 27.72 -8.71
C LEU A 567 -14.83 27.90 -9.76
N TYR A 568 -14.15 29.04 -9.69
CA TYR A 568 -12.95 29.36 -10.45
C TYR A 568 -11.71 29.07 -9.61
N ALA A 569 -10.67 28.50 -10.23
CA ALA A 569 -9.36 28.32 -9.65
C ALA A 569 -8.29 28.69 -10.69
N GLY A 570 -7.40 29.62 -10.36
CA GLY A 570 -6.33 29.99 -11.27
C GLY A 570 -5.38 31.05 -10.72
N ARG A 571 -4.09 30.74 -10.76
CA ARG A 571 -2.99 31.67 -10.53
C ARG A 571 -1.83 31.29 -11.43
N GLU A 572 -1.18 32.30 -12.01
CA GLU A 572 -0.02 32.09 -12.86
C GLU A 572 1.07 31.27 -12.13
N GLY A 573 1.62 30.27 -12.83
CA GLY A 573 2.66 29.39 -12.31
C GLY A 573 2.21 28.36 -11.27
N LYS A 574 0.89 28.19 -11.02
CA LYS A 574 0.37 27.23 -10.04
C LYS A 574 -0.49 26.15 -10.71
N ALA A 575 -0.35 24.91 -10.25
CA ALA A 575 -1.23 23.80 -10.58
C ALA A 575 -2.10 23.50 -9.34
N LEU A 576 -3.40 23.83 -9.40
CA LEU A 576 -4.28 23.88 -8.22
C LEU A 576 -5.26 22.69 -8.11
N THR A 577 -5.24 21.77 -9.08
CA THR A 577 -6.11 20.57 -9.14
C THR A 577 -5.29 19.32 -8.92
N TRP A 578 -5.89 18.15 -8.71
CA TRP A 578 -5.17 16.88 -8.65
C TRP A 578 -4.25 16.57 -9.85
N MET A 579 -4.50 17.18 -11.01
CA MET A 579 -3.55 17.18 -12.14
C MET A 579 -2.43 18.22 -11.93
N ASP A 580 -1.63 18.03 -10.89
CA ASP A 580 -0.68 19.01 -10.33
C ASP A 580 0.79 18.85 -10.77
N ALA A 581 1.08 18.03 -11.79
CA ALA A 581 2.44 17.85 -12.29
C ALA A 581 3.10 19.16 -12.75
N MET A 582 4.36 19.33 -12.35
CA MET A 582 5.18 20.50 -12.65
C MET A 582 6.45 20.09 -13.41
N ALA A 583 6.81 20.84 -14.45
CA ALA A 583 8.07 20.70 -15.18
C ALA A 583 8.74 22.08 -15.31
N ASN A 584 10.00 22.19 -14.91
CA ASN A 584 10.78 23.44 -14.95
C ASN A 584 10.07 24.65 -14.31
N GLY A 585 9.38 24.41 -13.19
CA GLY A 585 8.64 25.46 -12.47
C GLY A 585 7.33 25.89 -13.12
N THR A 586 6.88 25.20 -14.18
CA THR A 586 5.62 25.46 -14.88
C THR A 586 4.65 24.28 -14.79
N PRO A 587 3.34 24.53 -14.64
CA PRO A 587 2.33 23.47 -14.73
C PRO A 587 2.36 22.76 -16.09
N VAL A 588 2.42 21.43 -16.07
CA VAL A 588 2.37 20.60 -17.29
C VAL A 588 0.96 20.59 -17.88
N THR A 589 -0.04 20.54 -17.00
CA THR A 589 -1.47 20.59 -17.29
C THR A 589 -2.06 21.85 -16.67
N PRO A 590 -1.92 23.02 -17.32
CA PRO A 590 -2.49 24.26 -16.79
C PRO A 590 -4.01 24.20 -16.87
N ARG A 591 -4.66 24.16 -15.70
CA ARG A 591 -6.13 24.08 -15.58
C ARG A 591 -6.70 25.29 -14.85
N ALA A 592 -6.13 26.46 -15.15
CA ALA A 592 -6.65 27.74 -14.67
C ALA A 592 -7.98 28.05 -15.37
N GLY A 593 -9.01 28.43 -14.61
CA GLY A 593 -10.37 28.59 -15.13
C GLY A 593 -11.38 28.00 -14.16
N LYS A 594 -12.41 27.34 -14.68
CA LYS A 594 -13.39 26.56 -13.93
C LYS A 594 -13.26 25.08 -14.33
N PRO A 595 -12.41 24.29 -13.64
CA PRO A 595 -12.30 22.86 -13.87
C PRO A 595 -13.61 22.12 -13.58
N VAL A 596 -13.91 21.13 -14.40
CA VAL A 596 -15.18 20.38 -14.34
C VAL A 596 -15.35 19.62 -13.02
N GLU A 597 -14.31 18.95 -12.53
CA GLU A 597 -14.37 18.16 -11.31
C GLU A 597 -14.39 19.01 -10.05
N LEU A 598 -13.72 20.17 -10.05
CA LEU A 598 -13.85 21.13 -8.94
C LEU A 598 -15.29 21.59 -8.79
N ASN A 599 -15.97 21.84 -9.91
CA ASN A 599 -17.36 22.27 -9.89
C ASN A 599 -18.34 21.15 -9.55
N ALA A 600 -18.05 19.90 -9.96
CA ALA A 600 -18.79 18.74 -9.49
C ALA A 600 -18.65 18.52 -7.97
N LEU A 601 -17.42 18.58 -7.45
CA LEU A 601 -17.13 18.50 -6.01
C LEU A 601 -17.74 19.67 -5.23
N TRP A 602 -17.76 20.87 -5.81
CA TRP A 602 -18.38 22.04 -5.21
C TRP A 602 -19.90 21.89 -5.10
N TYR A 603 -20.57 21.45 -6.17
CA TYR A 603 -22.00 21.14 -6.14
C TYR A 603 -22.32 20.07 -5.09
N HIS A 604 -21.50 19.01 -5.03
CA HIS A 604 -21.61 17.95 -4.05
C HIS A 604 -21.47 18.48 -2.61
N ALA A 605 -20.45 19.30 -2.35
CA ALA A 605 -20.24 19.93 -1.05
C ALA A 605 -21.41 20.83 -0.64
N LEU A 606 -21.93 21.66 -1.55
CA LEU A 606 -23.12 22.48 -1.30
C LEU A 606 -24.36 21.63 -1.01
N SER A 607 -24.50 20.47 -1.65
CA SER A 607 -25.62 19.55 -1.44
C SER A 607 -25.57 18.95 -0.04
N LEU A 608 -24.38 18.54 0.40
CA LEU A 608 -24.15 18.04 1.76
C LEU A 608 -24.36 19.13 2.82
N MET A 609 -23.84 20.33 2.60
CA MET A 609 -24.08 21.46 3.51
C MET A 609 -25.57 21.81 3.60
N HIS A 610 -26.33 21.69 2.50
CA HIS A 610 -27.77 21.84 2.51
C HIS A 610 -28.44 20.74 3.37
N GLU A 611 -28.15 19.46 3.12
CA GLU A 611 -28.66 18.31 3.88
C GLU A 611 -28.38 18.45 5.38
N TRP A 612 -27.13 18.75 5.76
CA TRP A 612 -26.72 18.93 7.15
C TRP A 612 -27.38 20.15 7.80
N SER A 613 -27.59 21.24 7.06
CA SER A 613 -28.33 22.41 7.57
C SER A 613 -29.80 22.09 7.89
N GLN A 614 -30.44 21.23 7.08
CA GLN A 614 -31.81 20.79 7.33
C GLN A 614 -31.88 19.95 8.59
N TYR A 615 -30.97 18.99 8.73
CA TYR A 615 -30.85 18.15 9.93
C TYR A 615 -30.77 19.01 11.20
N PHE A 616 -29.87 20.00 11.25
CA PHE A 616 -29.74 20.87 12.42
C PHE A 616 -30.94 21.78 12.66
N THR A 617 -31.62 22.24 11.60
CA THR A 617 -32.84 23.05 11.72
C THR A 617 -34.01 22.25 12.29
N HIS A 618 -34.06 20.93 12.02
CA HIS A 618 -35.07 20.05 12.60
C HIS A 618 -34.79 19.70 14.07
N GLN A 619 -33.52 19.63 14.48
CA GLN A 619 -33.14 19.24 15.84
C GLN A 619 -32.98 20.40 16.83
N SER A 620 -32.73 21.63 16.34
CA SER A 620 -32.46 22.79 17.18
C SER A 620 -33.40 23.96 16.85
N SER A 621 -33.68 24.82 17.83
CA SER A 621 -34.47 26.05 17.63
C SER A 621 -33.70 27.18 16.91
N LEU A 622 -32.46 26.93 16.48
CA LEU A 622 -31.61 27.89 15.77
C LEU A 622 -31.82 27.75 14.25
N ARG A 623 -32.05 28.88 13.56
CA ARG A 623 -32.19 28.89 12.10
C ARG A 623 -30.81 28.79 11.45
N TYR A 624 -30.52 27.65 10.83
CA TYR A 624 -29.38 27.50 9.94
C TYR A 624 -29.72 27.99 8.52
N HIS A 625 -28.70 28.29 7.72
CA HIS A 625 -28.84 28.92 6.41
C HIS A 625 -29.27 27.93 5.29
N THR A 626 -30.35 27.17 5.49
CA THR A 626 -30.82 26.17 4.52
C THR A 626 -31.23 26.79 3.18
N ALA A 627 -31.95 27.91 3.21
CA ALA A 627 -32.39 28.61 1.99
C ALA A 627 -31.20 29.14 1.17
N PHE A 628 -30.14 29.59 1.85
CA PHE A 628 -28.92 30.07 1.20
C PHE A 628 -28.25 28.97 0.36
N TYR A 629 -28.09 27.75 0.90
CA TYR A 629 -27.53 26.65 0.13
C TYR A 629 -28.42 26.23 -1.03
N GLN A 630 -29.75 26.25 -0.85
CA GLN A 630 -30.70 25.94 -1.92
C GLN A 630 -30.57 26.90 -3.12
N GLU A 631 -30.41 28.21 -2.86
CA GLU A 631 -30.21 29.21 -3.91
C GLU A 631 -28.89 28.98 -4.67
N LEU A 632 -27.80 28.69 -3.94
CA LEU A 632 -26.50 28.39 -4.54
C LEU A 632 -26.56 27.12 -5.41
N LEU A 633 -27.20 26.06 -4.93
CA LEU A 633 -27.38 24.81 -5.66
C LEU A 633 -28.17 25.01 -6.96
N THR A 634 -29.27 25.77 -6.89
CA THR A 634 -30.11 26.04 -8.07
C THR A 634 -29.34 26.80 -9.15
N ARG A 635 -28.57 27.81 -8.74
CA ARG A 635 -27.73 28.59 -9.66
C ARG A 635 -26.59 27.74 -10.23
N ASN A 636 -25.85 27.06 -9.37
CA ASN A 636 -24.70 26.24 -9.76
C ASN A 636 -25.12 25.12 -10.72
N ARG A 637 -26.19 24.36 -10.42
CA ARG A 637 -26.70 23.29 -11.29
C ARG A 637 -27.07 23.80 -12.67
N ARG A 638 -27.83 24.91 -12.74
CA ARG A 638 -28.23 25.51 -14.02
C ARG A 638 -26.99 25.89 -14.84
N SER A 639 -26.10 26.68 -14.26
CA SER A 639 -24.89 27.14 -14.96
C SER A 639 -23.96 25.99 -15.33
N PHE A 640 -23.85 24.96 -14.50
CA PHE A 640 -23.00 23.82 -14.80
C PHE A 640 -23.48 23.12 -16.07
N GLN A 641 -24.77 22.77 -16.10
CA GLN A 641 -25.37 22.07 -17.24
C GLN A 641 -25.37 22.92 -18.52
N GLU A 642 -25.60 24.22 -18.42
CA GLU A 642 -25.61 25.13 -19.57
C GLU A 642 -24.20 25.39 -20.13
N ARG A 643 -23.18 25.47 -19.27
CA ARG A 643 -21.85 25.99 -19.65
C ARG A 643 -20.79 24.91 -19.88
N PHE A 644 -20.85 23.78 -19.19
CA PHE A 644 -19.87 22.71 -19.35
C PHE A 644 -20.20 21.76 -20.50
N TRP A 645 -21.43 21.73 -21.02
CA TRP A 645 -21.80 20.83 -22.11
C TRP A 645 -21.08 21.20 -23.42
N TYR A 646 -20.28 20.26 -23.94
CA TYR A 646 -19.64 20.36 -25.26
C TYR A 646 -20.43 19.51 -26.25
N SER A 647 -21.32 20.17 -27.01
CA SER A 647 -22.30 19.51 -27.88
C SER A 647 -21.68 18.74 -29.05
N GLU A 648 -20.57 19.22 -29.63
CA GLU A 648 -19.91 18.54 -30.75
C GLU A 648 -19.25 17.23 -30.33
N GLY A 649 -18.75 17.15 -29.10
CA GLY A 649 -18.13 15.94 -28.54
C GLY A 649 -19.12 15.02 -27.81
N GLY A 650 -20.28 15.54 -27.37
CA GLY A 650 -21.23 14.77 -26.56
C GLY A 650 -20.73 14.49 -25.14
N TYR A 651 -19.85 15.36 -24.61
CA TYR A 651 -19.27 15.24 -23.27
C TYR A 651 -19.03 16.63 -22.64
N LEU A 652 -18.39 16.73 -21.47
CA LEU A 652 -18.14 18.02 -20.81
C LEU A 652 -16.78 18.64 -21.18
N TYR A 653 -16.72 19.96 -21.36
CA TYR A 653 -15.45 20.70 -21.35
C TYR A 653 -14.67 20.38 -20.06
N ASP A 654 -13.37 20.16 -20.16
CA ASP A 654 -12.54 19.86 -18.97
C ASP A 654 -12.35 21.10 -18.09
N VAL A 655 -12.20 22.26 -18.73
CA VAL A 655 -12.10 23.58 -18.09
C VAL A 655 -12.86 24.60 -18.93
N ILE A 656 -13.68 25.44 -18.31
CA ILE A 656 -14.27 26.61 -18.98
C ILE A 656 -13.69 27.91 -18.43
N ASP A 657 -13.81 29.01 -19.18
CA ASP A 657 -13.26 30.32 -18.81
C ASP A 657 -11.75 30.28 -18.51
N GLY A 658 -11.02 29.40 -19.22
CA GLY A 658 -9.56 29.34 -19.14
C GLY A 658 -8.89 30.48 -19.93
N PRO A 659 -7.56 30.67 -19.77
CA PRO A 659 -6.83 31.74 -20.46
C PRO A 659 -6.94 31.72 -21.98
N GLN A 660 -7.21 30.56 -22.58
CA GLN A 660 -7.37 30.36 -24.03
C GLN A 660 -8.84 30.08 -24.42
N GLY A 661 -9.80 30.27 -23.51
CA GLY A 661 -11.20 29.89 -23.69
C GLY A 661 -11.53 28.55 -23.04
N ASN A 662 -12.55 27.85 -23.58
CA ASN A 662 -13.00 26.57 -23.06
C ASN A 662 -12.13 25.43 -23.62
N ASP A 663 -11.69 24.53 -22.74
CA ASP A 663 -10.88 23.37 -23.06
C ASP A 663 -11.77 22.15 -23.33
N ALA A 664 -11.80 21.71 -24.59
CA ALA A 664 -12.58 20.56 -25.06
C ALA A 664 -11.83 19.22 -24.93
N SER A 665 -10.65 19.20 -24.30
CA SER A 665 -9.87 17.98 -24.07
C SER A 665 -10.70 16.91 -23.36
N LEU A 666 -10.79 15.73 -23.95
CA LEU A 666 -11.50 14.61 -23.34
C LEU A 666 -10.65 14.00 -22.20
N ARG A 667 -11.04 14.28 -20.96
CA ARG A 667 -10.36 13.85 -19.73
C ARG A 667 -11.31 13.10 -18.78
N PRO A 668 -10.78 12.30 -17.83
CA PRO A 668 -11.61 11.51 -16.92
C PRO A 668 -12.23 12.35 -15.80
N ASN A 669 -11.83 13.61 -15.63
CA ASN A 669 -12.32 14.51 -14.57
C ASN A 669 -13.84 14.63 -14.51
N GLN A 670 -14.49 14.61 -15.69
CA GLN A 670 -15.95 14.65 -15.78
C GLN A 670 -16.65 13.47 -15.11
N LEU A 671 -15.97 12.33 -14.88
CA LEU A 671 -16.55 11.20 -14.14
C LEU A 671 -17.05 11.60 -12.76
N LEU A 672 -16.39 12.57 -12.10
CA LEU A 672 -16.82 13.04 -10.78
C LEU A 672 -18.18 13.76 -10.82
N ALA A 673 -18.61 14.29 -11.97
CA ALA A 673 -19.98 14.80 -12.13
C ALA A 673 -21.03 13.67 -12.17
N LEU A 674 -20.62 12.42 -12.38
CA LEU A 674 -21.47 11.24 -12.49
C LEU A 674 -21.40 10.34 -11.24
N SER A 675 -20.23 10.21 -10.62
CA SER A 675 -19.97 9.23 -9.56
C SER A 675 -20.30 9.70 -8.15
N LEU A 676 -20.36 11.02 -7.90
CA LEU A 676 -20.65 11.55 -6.57
C LEU A 676 -22.13 11.33 -6.20
N ARG A 677 -22.41 11.14 -4.90
CA ARG A 677 -23.78 10.90 -4.35
C ARG A 677 -24.81 11.89 -4.87
N TYR A 678 -24.43 13.17 -4.94
CA TYR A 678 -25.23 14.24 -5.51
C TYR A 678 -24.70 14.65 -6.88
N SER A 679 -25.24 14.04 -7.94
CA SER A 679 -24.90 14.40 -9.31
C SER A 679 -25.47 15.77 -9.70
N VAL A 680 -24.62 16.58 -10.33
CA VAL A 680 -24.98 17.90 -10.90
C VAL A 680 -25.68 17.78 -12.25
N LEU A 681 -25.59 16.60 -12.90
CA LEU A 681 -26.11 16.35 -14.24
C LEU A 681 -27.54 15.81 -14.20
N ASP A 682 -28.27 16.07 -15.29
CA ASP A 682 -29.52 15.38 -15.60
C ASP A 682 -29.23 14.08 -16.39
N ASN A 683 -30.10 13.08 -16.26
CA ASN A 683 -29.87 11.71 -16.76
C ASN A 683 -29.55 11.61 -18.26
N GLN A 684 -30.01 12.55 -19.09
CA GLN A 684 -29.90 12.48 -20.55
C GLN A 684 -28.46 12.62 -21.06
N CYS A 685 -27.59 13.36 -20.35
CA CYS A 685 -26.20 13.57 -20.76
C CYS A 685 -25.25 12.50 -20.17
N CYS A 686 -25.63 11.85 -19.08
CA CYS A 686 -24.77 10.93 -18.33
C CYS A 686 -24.32 9.72 -19.17
N GLU A 687 -25.21 9.15 -19.99
CA GLU A 687 -24.87 8.00 -20.84
C GLU A 687 -23.83 8.36 -21.89
N SER A 688 -24.01 9.48 -22.59
CA SER A 688 -23.09 9.97 -23.61
C SER A 688 -21.68 10.23 -23.04
N ILE A 689 -21.62 10.88 -21.87
CA ILE A 689 -20.35 11.13 -21.17
C ILE A 689 -19.66 9.82 -20.80
N PHE A 690 -20.40 8.90 -20.19
CA PHE A 690 -19.84 7.62 -19.74
C PHE A 690 -19.36 6.76 -20.91
N GLU A 691 -20.09 6.75 -22.03
CA GLU A 691 -19.68 6.05 -23.25
C GLU A 691 -18.38 6.64 -23.82
N ALA A 692 -18.27 7.98 -23.93
CA ALA A 692 -17.06 8.64 -24.39
C ALA A 692 -15.84 8.31 -23.49
N VAL A 693 -16.01 8.38 -22.16
CA VAL A 693 -14.96 8.01 -21.21
C VAL A 693 -14.58 6.53 -21.35
N THR A 694 -15.57 5.64 -21.45
CA THR A 694 -15.34 4.19 -21.60
C THR A 694 -14.57 3.88 -22.88
N GLN A 695 -14.95 4.50 -23.99
CA GLN A 695 -14.36 4.23 -25.30
C GLN A 695 -12.91 4.72 -25.41
N HIS A 696 -12.61 5.89 -24.85
CA HIS A 696 -11.33 6.56 -25.10
C HIS A 696 -10.35 6.46 -23.93
N LEU A 697 -10.84 6.39 -22.69
CA LEU A 697 -10.01 6.54 -21.50
C LEU A 697 -9.85 5.27 -20.69
N LEU A 698 -10.82 4.35 -20.71
CA LEU A 698 -10.73 3.11 -19.93
C LEU A 698 -9.58 2.21 -20.43
N THR A 699 -8.86 1.65 -19.47
CA THR A 699 -7.78 0.67 -19.69
C THR A 699 -7.91 -0.45 -18.65
N PRO A 700 -7.12 -1.55 -18.75
CA PRO A 700 -7.15 -2.61 -17.75
C PRO A 700 -6.82 -2.17 -16.32
N TYR A 701 -6.04 -1.10 -16.14
CA TYR A 701 -5.53 -0.69 -14.83
C TYR A 701 -6.08 0.66 -14.35
N GLY A 702 -7.17 1.16 -14.94
CA GLY A 702 -7.76 2.46 -14.59
C GLY A 702 -8.02 3.31 -15.84
N LEU A 703 -7.95 4.64 -15.70
CA LEU A 703 -8.27 5.56 -16.79
C LEU A 703 -7.09 6.43 -17.22
N ARG A 704 -6.93 6.60 -18.54
CA ARG A 704 -6.02 7.58 -19.12
C ARG A 704 -6.42 8.99 -18.67
N SER A 705 -5.41 9.79 -18.34
CA SER A 705 -5.57 11.20 -17.96
C SER A 705 -5.94 12.12 -19.12
N LEU A 706 -5.73 11.68 -20.38
CA LEU A 706 -6.07 12.40 -21.60
C LEU A 706 -6.38 11.39 -22.73
N ALA A 707 -7.33 11.72 -23.61
CA ALA A 707 -7.70 10.86 -24.73
C ALA A 707 -6.58 10.72 -25.78
N PRO A 708 -6.36 9.52 -26.36
CA PRO A 708 -5.28 9.29 -27.33
C PRO A 708 -5.33 10.10 -28.63
N HIS A 709 -6.50 10.64 -28.99
CA HIS A 709 -6.65 11.46 -30.20
C HIS A 709 -6.20 12.92 -29.98
N ASP A 710 -5.94 13.33 -28.74
CA ASP A 710 -5.49 14.67 -28.43
C ASP A 710 -4.02 14.87 -28.84
N PRO A 711 -3.65 15.98 -29.51
CA PRO A 711 -2.26 16.24 -29.91
C PRO A 711 -1.25 16.28 -28.74
N ALA A 712 -1.70 16.63 -27.54
CA ALA A 712 -0.88 16.65 -26.33
C ALA A 712 -0.69 15.26 -25.70
N TYR A 713 -1.40 14.23 -26.19
CA TYR A 713 -1.31 12.87 -25.66
C TYR A 713 0.10 12.28 -25.76
N ARG A 714 0.49 11.62 -24.67
CA ARG A 714 1.73 10.87 -24.49
C ARG A 714 1.41 9.57 -23.75
N GLY A 715 1.38 8.45 -24.45
CA GLY A 715 1.00 7.15 -23.87
C GLY A 715 2.12 6.42 -23.15
N HIS A 716 3.37 6.87 -23.25
CA HIS A 716 4.50 6.27 -22.56
C HIS A 716 5.29 7.34 -21.81
N ALA A 717 5.55 7.08 -20.53
CA ALA A 717 6.46 7.90 -19.74
C ALA A 717 7.90 7.73 -20.24
N GLY A 718 8.65 8.83 -20.25
CA GLY A 718 10.09 8.76 -20.49
C GLY A 718 10.86 8.17 -19.31
N SER A 719 12.17 8.01 -19.49
CA SER A 719 13.05 7.42 -18.47
C SER A 719 13.32 8.38 -17.31
N THR A 720 13.33 9.69 -17.53
CA THR A 720 13.71 10.66 -16.50
C THR A 720 12.52 11.11 -15.66
N ARG A 721 12.76 11.54 -14.41
CA ARG A 721 11.72 12.10 -13.53
C ARG A 721 10.98 13.29 -14.18
N GLU A 722 11.69 14.14 -14.92
CA GLU A 722 11.08 15.28 -15.61
C GLU A 722 10.16 14.82 -16.76
N GLU A 723 10.59 13.86 -17.57
CA GLU A 723 9.75 13.28 -18.62
C GLU A 723 8.52 12.58 -18.03
N GLN A 724 8.69 11.87 -16.92
CA GLN A 724 7.58 11.24 -16.20
C GLN A 724 6.56 12.31 -15.73
N GLN A 725 7.01 13.43 -15.16
CA GLN A 725 6.13 14.54 -14.76
C GLN A 725 5.39 15.15 -15.96
N ARG A 726 6.06 15.29 -17.12
CA ARG A 726 5.44 15.82 -18.35
C ARG A 726 4.33 14.93 -18.92
N VAL A 727 4.37 13.62 -18.64
CA VAL A 727 3.41 12.64 -19.14
C VAL A 727 2.35 12.26 -18.10
N LEU A 728 2.61 12.54 -16.81
CA LEU A 728 1.82 12.09 -15.66
C LEU A 728 0.31 12.38 -15.78
N HIS A 729 -0.05 13.54 -16.33
CA HIS A 729 -1.44 13.92 -16.61
C HIS A 729 -1.69 14.20 -18.09
N GLN A 730 -0.85 13.69 -19.00
CA GLN A 730 -0.97 13.87 -20.44
C GLN A 730 -1.09 12.52 -21.18
N GLY A 731 -1.56 11.48 -20.50
CA GLY A 731 -1.85 10.20 -21.13
C GLY A 731 -1.65 8.98 -20.24
N ASN A 732 -0.88 9.09 -19.15
CA ASN A 732 -0.76 8.03 -18.16
C ASN A 732 -2.12 7.63 -17.58
N VAL A 733 -2.22 6.34 -17.24
CA VAL A 733 -3.35 5.73 -16.57
C VAL A 733 -3.25 5.97 -15.07
N TRP A 734 -4.36 6.36 -14.45
CA TRP A 734 -4.51 6.50 -13.01
C TRP A 734 -5.46 5.44 -12.45
N SER A 735 -4.97 4.63 -11.51
CA SER A 735 -5.67 3.46 -11.00
C SER A 735 -6.88 3.80 -10.14
N TRP A 736 -6.77 4.81 -9.27
CA TRP A 736 -7.85 5.19 -8.34
C TRP A 736 -9.14 5.62 -9.08
N LEU A 737 -9.03 6.10 -10.33
CA LEU A 737 -10.18 6.47 -11.15
C LEU A 737 -11.08 5.29 -11.51
N ILE A 738 -10.62 4.03 -11.34
CA ILE A 738 -11.48 2.86 -11.50
C ILE A 738 -12.67 2.89 -10.53
N GLY A 739 -12.49 3.51 -9.37
CA GLY A 739 -13.52 3.69 -8.36
C GLY A 739 -14.68 4.54 -8.85
N PRO A 740 -14.46 5.85 -9.12
CA PRO A 740 -15.45 6.72 -9.74
C PRO A 740 -16.07 6.14 -11.02
N TYR A 741 -15.28 5.43 -11.85
CA TYR A 741 -15.78 4.81 -13.06
C TYR A 741 -16.80 3.69 -12.78
N ILE A 742 -16.50 2.75 -11.87
CA ILE A 742 -17.44 1.67 -11.53
C ILE A 742 -18.67 2.24 -10.82
N GLU A 743 -18.51 3.24 -9.96
CA GLU A 743 -19.64 3.90 -9.30
C GLU A 743 -20.55 4.63 -10.30
N ALA A 744 -19.99 5.34 -11.27
CA ALA A 744 -20.76 5.93 -12.38
C ALA A 744 -21.48 4.85 -13.21
N MET A 745 -20.80 3.74 -13.53
CA MET A 745 -21.38 2.62 -14.27
C MET A 745 -22.63 2.07 -13.57
N LEU A 746 -22.56 1.86 -12.25
CA LEU A 746 -23.69 1.38 -11.46
C LEU A 746 -24.80 2.44 -11.37
N SER A 747 -24.46 3.69 -11.14
CA SER A 747 -25.42 4.78 -10.93
C SER A 747 -26.25 5.10 -12.18
N ILE A 748 -25.60 5.28 -13.34
CA ILE A 748 -26.27 5.63 -14.61
C ILE A 748 -27.28 4.55 -15.00
N LYS A 749 -26.87 3.29 -14.90
CA LYS A 749 -27.61 2.17 -15.46
C LYS A 749 -28.72 1.69 -14.51
N LEU A 750 -28.63 1.96 -13.21
CA LEU A 750 -29.76 1.83 -12.28
C LEU A 750 -30.86 2.88 -12.55
N HIS A 751 -30.50 4.09 -13.01
CA HIS A 751 -31.46 5.16 -13.33
C HIS A 751 -32.07 5.09 -14.74
N ALA A 752 -31.36 4.53 -15.72
CA ALA A 752 -31.85 4.35 -17.10
C ALA A 752 -32.94 3.25 -17.24
N SER A 753 -33.14 2.44 -16.19
CA SER A 753 -34.11 1.34 -16.18
C SER A 753 -35.54 1.85 -15.99
N ALA A 754 -36.22 2.18 -17.09
CA ALA A 754 -37.66 2.40 -17.13
C ALA A 754 -38.40 1.11 -16.75
N ALA A 755 -38.71 0.95 -15.45
CA ALA A 755 -39.45 -0.15 -14.82
C ALA A 755 -39.59 -1.45 -15.65
N PRO A 756 -38.49 -2.18 -15.92
CA PRO A 756 -38.59 -3.51 -16.51
C PRO A 756 -39.16 -4.49 -15.49
N SER A 757 -39.60 -5.66 -15.98
CA SER A 757 -40.08 -6.76 -15.15
C SER A 757 -39.05 -7.15 -14.07
N SER A 758 -39.48 -7.80 -12.98
CA SER A 758 -38.59 -8.22 -11.89
C SER A 758 -37.36 -8.98 -12.40
N ASP A 759 -37.55 -9.83 -13.39
CA ASP A 759 -36.54 -10.75 -13.91
C ASP A 759 -35.49 -10.03 -14.78
N GLU A 760 -35.92 -9.03 -15.55
CA GLU A 760 -35.01 -8.18 -16.34
C GLU A 760 -34.13 -7.29 -15.46
N LYS A 761 -34.65 -6.80 -14.32
CA LYS A 761 -33.85 -6.06 -13.33
C LYS A 761 -32.75 -6.94 -12.73
N THR A 762 -33.10 -8.18 -12.38
CA THR A 762 -32.14 -9.15 -11.83
C THR A 762 -31.05 -9.50 -12.85
N LEU A 763 -31.42 -9.81 -14.10
CA LEU A 763 -30.46 -10.10 -15.17
C LEU A 763 -29.53 -8.92 -15.45
N PHE A 764 -30.07 -7.70 -15.39
CA PHE A 764 -29.29 -6.49 -15.62
C PHE A 764 -28.33 -6.17 -14.47
N GLN A 765 -28.77 -6.35 -13.22
CA GLN A 765 -27.89 -6.26 -12.05
C GLN A 765 -26.76 -7.29 -12.13
N GLU A 766 -27.06 -8.53 -12.51
CA GLU A 766 -26.06 -9.59 -12.73
C GLU A 766 -25.08 -9.26 -13.88
N TYR A 767 -25.54 -8.54 -14.91
CA TYR A 767 -24.65 -8.05 -15.98
C TYR A 767 -23.66 -6.99 -15.47
N LEU A 768 -24.17 -5.97 -14.75
CA LEU A 768 -23.35 -4.91 -14.16
C LEU A 768 -22.36 -5.49 -13.14
N TRP A 769 -22.83 -6.45 -12.36
CA TRP A 769 -22.03 -7.25 -11.45
C TRP A 769 -20.81 -7.86 -12.12
N ARG A 770 -21.05 -8.68 -13.16
CA ARG A 770 -19.98 -9.38 -13.88
C ARG A 770 -19.01 -8.42 -14.54
N LYS A 771 -19.50 -7.30 -15.07
CA LYS A 771 -18.63 -6.23 -15.60
C LYS A 771 -17.74 -5.64 -14.51
N GLY A 772 -18.27 -5.35 -13.33
CA GLY A 772 -17.48 -4.90 -12.18
C GLY A 772 -16.36 -5.88 -11.85
N LEU A 773 -16.65 -7.18 -11.77
CA LEU A 773 -15.64 -8.21 -11.51
C LEU A 773 -14.56 -8.27 -12.59
N GLN A 774 -14.95 -8.19 -13.87
CA GLN A 774 -14.00 -8.17 -14.99
C GLN A 774 -13.03 -6.99 -14.92
N LEU A 775 -13.46 -5.85 -14.36
CA LEU A 775 -12.61 -4.67 -14.18
C LEU A 775 -11.63 -4.81 -13.00
N LEU A 776 -11.90 -5.68 -12.03
CA LEU A 776 -11.01 -5.93 -10.89
C LEU A 776 -9.94 -7.00 -11.18
N GLU A 777 -10.19 -7.88 -12.15
CA GLU A 777 -9.28 -8.99 -12.49
C GLU A 777 -7.84 -8.56 -12.84
N PRO A 778 -7.59 -7.47 -13.59
CA PRO A 778 -6.22 -7.01 -13.85
C PRO A 778 -5.46 -6.63 -12.57
N PHE A 779 -6.14 -6.01 -11.59
CA PHE A 779 -5.55 -5.63 -10.30
C PHE A 779 -5.21 -6.84 -9.45
N LYS A 780 -6.07 -7.87 -9.43
CA LYS A 780 -5.79 -9.15 -8.77
C LYS A 780 -4.46 -9.74 -9.23
N ASN A 781 -4.21 -9.73 -10.54
CA ASN A 781 -2.98 -10.29 -11.10
C ASN A 781 -1.72 -9.48 -10.72
N ARG A 782 -1.85 -8.18 -10.39
CA ARG A 782 -0.71 -7.32 -9.98
C ARG A 782 -0.11 -7.73 -8.64
N PHE A 783 -0.88 -8.31 -7.72
CA PHE A 783 -0.39 -8.71 -6.40
C PHE A 783 0.83 -9.66 -6.42
N THR A 784 1.06 -10.35 -7.55
CA THR A 784 2.15 -11.34 -7.73
C THR A 784 3.35 -10.84 -8.55
N VAL A 785 3.33 -9.57 -8.99
CA VAL A 785 4.33 -8.97 -9.88
C VAL A 785 4.69 -7.56 -9.42
N GLY A 786 5.90 -7.08 -9.76
CA GLY A 786 6.33 -5.75 -9.27
C GLY A 786 6.47 -5.76 -7.75
N LEU A 787 5.82 -4.81 -7.07
CA LEU A 787 5.75 -4.82 -5.61
C LEU A 787 4.67 -5.80 -5.14
N LEU A 788 5.12 -6.93 -4.59
CA LEU A 788 4.25 -8.00 -4.14
C LEU A 788 3.29 -7.50 -3.05
N SER A 789 2.09 -8.08 -3.04
CA SER A 789 1.00 -7.68 -2.16
C SER A 789 0.48 -6.25 -2.36
N MET A 790 0.87 -5.54 -3.43
CA MET A 790 0.52 -4.13 -3.67
C MET A 790 0.00 -3.90 -5.09
N ASN A 791 -0.67 -2.75 -5.28
CA ASN A 791 -1.05 -2.23 -6.59
C ASN A 791 -0.43 -0.85 -6.82
N GLU A 792 0.09 -0.65 -8.04
CA GLU A 792 0.60 0.64 -8.45
C GLU A 792 -0.51 1.64 -8.73
N GLY A 793 -0.24 2.92 -8.44
CA GLY A 793 -1.17 4.02 -8.66
C GLY A 793 -1.20 4.53 -10.10
N THR A 794 -0.14 4.28 -10.88
CA THR A 794 -0.02 4.82 -12.25
C THR A 794 0.66 3.85 -13.23
N PHE A 795 0.15 3.85 -14.46
CA PHE A 795 0.67 3.04 -15.57
C PHE A 795 0.81 3.87 -16.84
N ASN A 796 1.63 3.41 -17.79
CA ASN A 796 1.66 3.97 -19.13
C ASN A 796 0.27 3.90 -19.79
N GLY A 797 -0.08 4.92 -20.56
CA GLY A 797 -1.34 5.04 -21.31
C GLY A 797 -1.53 4.04 -22.44
N ASP A 798 -0.44 3.58 -23.04
CA ASP A 798 -0.46 2.64 -24.16
C ASP A 798 0.10 1.27 -23.77
N ALA A 799 -0.38 0.24 -24.47
CA ALA A 799 0.10 -1.13 -24.29
C ALA A 799 1.63 -1.19 -24.48
N PRO A 800 2.36 -1.92 -23.63
CA PRO A 800 1.89 -2.94 -22.68
C PRO A 800 1.52 -2.42 -21.27
N PHE A 801 1.25 -1.13 -21.08
CA PHE A 801 0.81 -0.55 -19.81
C PHE A 801 1.78 -0.82 -18.64
N HIS A 802 3.09 -0.67 -18.86
CA HIS A 802 4.05 -0.81 -17.77
C HIS A 802 3.81 0.22 -16.64
N PRO A 803 4.02 -0.15 -15.36
CA PRO A 803 4.03 0.82 -14.26
C PRO A 803 5.04 1.93 -14.53
N THR A 804 4.72 3.16 -14.16
CA THR A 804 5.58 4.33 -14.44
C THR A 804 6.80 4.41 -13.51
N GLY A 805 6.85 3.60 -12.46
CA GLY A 805 7.88 3.64 -11.42
C GLY A 805 7.61 4.65 -10.30
N GLN A 806 6.59 5.52 -10.43
CA GLN A 806 6.06 6.38 -9.37
C GLN A 806 4.80 5.74 -8.77
N TYR A 807 4.51 6.00 -7.49
CA TYR A 807 3.33 5.46 -6.80
C TYR A 807 3.26 3.92 -6.81
N LEU A 808 4.37 3.25 -6.47
CA LEU A 808 4.49 1.78 -6.49
C LEU A 808 3.57 1.08 -5.48
N ALA A 809 3.33 1.72 -4.34
CA ALA A 809 2.26 1.38 -3.40
C ALA A 809 1.38 2.61 -3.24
N SER A 810 0.13 2.55 -3.68
CA SER A 810 -0.79 3.70 -3.65
C SER A 810 -1.97 3.49 -2.71
N ALA A 811 -2.10 4.39 -1.73
CA ALA A 811 -3.20 4.36 -0.76
C ALA A 811 -4.55 4.63 -1.45
N SER A 812 -4.62 5.61 -2.36
CA SER A 812 -5.85 5.93 -3.09
C SER A 812 -6.28 4.81 -4.02
N CYS A 813 -5.34 4.13 -4.67
CA CYS A 813 -5.62 2.92 -5.47
C CYS A 813 -6.21 1.81 -4.59
N THR A 814 -5.51 1.46 -3.50
CA THR A 814 -5.93 0.38 -2.59
C THR A 814 -7.26 0.68 -1.92
N GLY A 815 -7.46 1.93 -1.49
CA GLY A 815 -8.71 2.41 -0.90
C GLY A 815 -9.88 2.31 -1.88
N GLU A 816 -9.73 2.81 -3.11
CA GLU A 816 -10.80 2.71 -4.10
C GLU A 816 -11.08 1.26 -4.52
N LEU A 817 -10.05 0.41 -4.65
CA LEU A 817 -10.25 -1.02 -4.92
C LEU A 817 -11.05 -1.71 -3.81
N LEU A 818 -10.70 -1.47 -2.55
CA LEU A 818 -11.40 -2.06 -1.40
C LEU A 818 -12.84 -1.52 -1.26
N ARG A 819 -13.05 -0.22 -1.52
CA ARG A 819 -14.38 0.41 -1.53
C ARG A 819 -15.29 -0.18 -2.60
N ILE A 820 -14.79 -0.32 -3.83
CA ILE A 820 -15.56 -0.92 -4.92
C ILE A 820 -15.78 -2.41 -4.69
N TYR A 821 -14.78 -3.11 -4.15
CA TYR A 821 -14.91 -4.51 -3.79
C TYR A 821 -16.09 -4.71 -2.84
N ASP A 822 -16.15 -3.95 -1.74
CA ASP A 822 -17.25 -4.03 -0.76
C ASP A 822 -18.61 -3.61 -1.36
N MET A 823 -18.63 -2.52 -2.12
CA MET A 823 -19.85 -2.06 -2.81
C MET A 823 -20.41 -3.13 -3.74
N LEU A 824 -19.53 -3.77 -4.52
CA LEU A 824 -19.91 -4.92 -5.30
C LEU A 824 -20.42 -6.01 -4.33
N ALA A 825 -19.62 -6.47 -3.37
CA ALA A 825 -19.99 -7.61 -2.54
C ALA A 825 -21.38 -7.49 -1.88
N ARG A 826 -21.78 -6.27 -1.49
CA ARG A 826 -23.12 -5.91 -1.00
C ARG A 826 -24.23 -5.96 -2.06
N MET A 827 -23.95 -5.53 -3.29
CA MET A 827 -24.91 -5.60 -4.41
C MET A 827 -25.42 -7.03 -4.64
N ARG A 828 -24.58 -8.04 -4.38
CA ARG A 828 -24.95 -9.46 -4.52
C ARG A 828 -25.63 -10.05 -3.27
N SER A 829 -25.34 -9.54 -2.08
CA SER A 829 -25.84 -10.11 -0.81
C SER A 829 -27.22 -9.61 -0.38
N LEU A 830 -27.70 -8.49 -0.94
CA LEU A 830 -29.03 -7.96 -0.65
C LEU A 830 -30.13 -8.71 -1.44
N PRO A 831 -31.16 -9.27 -0.78
CA PRO A 831 -32.39 -9.68 -1.46
C PRO A 831 -33.05 -8.47 -2.12
N LEU A 832 -33.63 -8.66 -3.31
CA LEU A 832 -34.28 -7.66 -4.19
C LEU A 832 -35.41 -6.80 -3.56
N THR A 833 -35.65 -6.87 -2.25
CA THR A 833 -36.74 -6.19 -1.55
C THR A 833 -36.30 -5.00 -0.68
N TYR A 834 -35.00 -4.76 -0.48
CA TYR A 834 -34.51 -3.62 0.33
C TYR A 834 -33.60 -2.70 -0.47
N THR A 835 -34.20 -1.88 -1.33
CA THR A 835 -33.58 -0.64 -1.79
C THR A 835 -34.69 0.37 -2.01
N LEU A 836 -34.95 1.18 -0.98
CA LEU A 836 -35.44 2.56 -1.02
C LEU A 836 -35.89 2.97 0.40
N SER A 837 -34.92 3.32 1.24
CA SER A 837 -35.10 4.44 2.17
C SER A 837 -33.94 5.40 1.91
N ARG A 838 -34.29 6.55 1.32
CA ARG A 838 -33.39 7.60 0.85
C ARG A 838 -32.59 8.25 1.97
#